data_AF-A0A933GA05-F1
#
_entry.id   AF-A0A933GA05-F1
#
_cell.length_a   1.000
_cell.length_b   1.000
_cell.length_c   1.000
_cell.angle_alpha   90.00
_cell.angle_beta   90.00
_cell.angle_gamma   90.00
#
_symmetry.space_group_name_H-M   'P 1'
#
loop_
_entity.id
_entity.type
_entity.pdbx_description
1 polymer ?
#
loop_
_entity_poly.entity_id
_entity_poly.type
_entity_poly.pdbx_seq_one_letter_code
_entity_poly.pdbx_strand_id
1 'polypeptide(L)'
;MERHRIRPGVLIAWTVLALGAINQGTVADSPAVGQGVYRPDERFEEFSPLWREGWSWKDEGGERVRYGHPGMPLGGYLFAWFINDGPAPLTVDDVLLDGVSLAQGVPGETEPKVRGVDKVPSSIRFSKLPAGQIDRLIAAGTPVWWKVEPMVVPPGRMGEVTIRLRRDPKVKEVTIGVPIMTDKIVSARVRTDRRQPWFFSISFSARLDTVYAYLRHPSGKGVAPRAIRVDGEEVTRRCTIVADARVDTAAVVIRLDRPFERGSYHFFQADYDDGSTAVAGIGTWQLGFLYGMWGCDNSNGAPDQIGPRFLNDLALHNVNLHMSHCPGPAHEFMNTEAGWKMLADLGIGRMREWIEPEHRPAFYFLTDEPDAADFASQMLDPAERLGSLGQWLVDRCRLFRRKDKAATPLLLNVDNTFKPENWYMYAQLADIACADPYYQEAVQTVWAGDPTNLGAYLKPTYVYAVGTIYQSAAAPDPMHLILHTCRFDFGPEEFPYRGPTPQEKRVEVYYSVAAGAKQISYWWYCPYDRYHGVGAEDMEPLWTQIGLLGAEMRTAGPLIATGSPAAVPVKSPATVWCRTLLVGTDTVLLLVVNDNLASDRLGTVVRPREKTRVALSPPSWLTPSQVFEIDCDGTKDTTWTKTGEEVEVDLGRLDLTRMVVLTVDEGLRGRLQQDYDARFAANVRKLKTMTTK
;
A
#
# COMPACT_ATOMS: atom_id res chain seq x y z
N MET A 1 47.94 1.20 -63.33
CA MET A 1 48.97 0.27 -63.86
C MET A 1 49.13 -0.86 -62.87
N GLU A 2 49.03 -2.10 -63.37
CA GLU A 2 49.50 -3.39 -62.77
C GLU A 2 48.83 -3.91 -61.47
N ARG A 3 48.05 -5.02 -61.55
CA ARG A 3 48.42 -6.47 -61.36
C ARG A 3 48.47 -6.85 -59.87
N HIS A 4 47.97 -7.98 -59.32
CA HIS A 4 47.76 -9.35 -59.83
C HIS A 4 46.72 -10.14 -58.96
N ARG A 5 46.32 -11.32 -59.48
CA ARG A 5 45.39 -12.38 -58.99
C ARG A 5 45.85 -13.05 -57.67
N ILE A 6 45.03 -13.78 -56.89
CA ILE A 6 44.62 -15.21 -57.04
C ILE A 6 43.54 -15.59 -55.96
N ARG A 7 42.60 -16.51 -56.30
CA ARG A 7 41.48 -17.12 -55.50
C ARG A 7 41.97 -18.32 -54.62
N PRO A 8 41.18 -19.13 -53.85
CA PRO A 8 39.71 -19.20 -53.64
C PRO A 8 39.24 -19.42 -52.17
N GLY A 9 37.93 -19.31 -51.95
CA GLY A 9 37.24 -19.57 -50.67
C GLY A 9 36.83 -21.03 -50.47
N VAL A 10 36.76 -21.43 -49.20
CA VAL A 10 36.23 -22.71 -48.71
C VAL A 10 34.90 -22.43 -48.01
N LEU A 11 33.84 -23.06 -48.50
CA LEU A 11 32.49 -23.06 -47.95
C LEU A 11 32.36 -24.32 -47.08
N ILE A 12 32.09 -24.18 -45.78
CA ILE A 12 31.76 -25.31 -44.90
C ILE A 12 30.24 -25.30 -44.65
N ALA A 13 29.63 -26.42 -45.00
CA ALA A 13 28.21 -26.72 -44.81
C ALA A 13 27.89 -27.02 -43.34
N TRP A 14 26.75 -26.52 -42.86
CA TRP A 14 26.05 -27.10 -41.71
C TRP A 14 24.61 -27.44 -42.12
N THR A 15 24.28 -28.69 -41.87
CA THR A 15 23.02 -29.39 -42.15
C THR A 15 21.89 -28.86 -41.28
N VAL A 16 20.76 -28.47 -41.87
CA VAL A 16 19.47 -28.28 -41.17
C VAL A 16 18.57 -29.45 -41.54
N LEU A 17 18.37 -30.37 -40.58
CA LEU A 17 17.33 -31.40 -40.62
C LEU A 17 16.10 -30.84 -39.93
N ALA A 18 15.10 -30.42 -40.70
CA ALA A 18 13.77 -30.06 -40.22
C ALA A 18 12.82 -31.25 -40.44
N LEU A 19 12.62 -32.04 -39.39
CA LEU A 19 11.50 -32.98 -39.25
C LEU A 19 10.87 -32.69 -37.89
N GLY A 20 9.83 -31.87 -37.90
CA GLY A 20 9.04 -31.53 -36.73
C GLY A 20 7.58 -31.87 -37.00
N ALA A 21 7.11 -32.97 -36.41
CA ALA A 21 5.74 -33.42 -36.44
C ALA A 21 4.80 -32.33 -35.88
N ILE A 22 3.77 -31.98 -36.63
CA ILE A 22 2.68 -31.12 -36.18
C ILE A 22 1.80 -31.97 -35.24
N ASN A 23 2.09 -31.92 -33.94
CA ASN A 23 1.12 -32.32 -32.93
C ASN A 23 0.09 -31.19 -32.83
N GLN A 24 -1.09 -31.42 -33.42
CA GLN A 24 -2.29 -30.66 -33.10
C GLN A 24 -2.72 -31.03 -31.67
N GLY A 25 -2.05 -30.42 -30.69
CA GLY A 25 -2.58 -30.34 -29.35
C GLY A 25 -3.82 -29.45 -29.40
N THR A 26 -4.97 -30.01 -29.05
CA THR A 26 -6.16 -29.26 -28.70
C THR A 26 -5.79 -28.16 -27.72
N VAL A 27 -5.81 -26.91 -28.19
CA VAL A 27 -5.71 -25.71 -27.35
C VAL A 27 -6.91 -25.77 -26.41
N ALA A 28 -6.66 -26.16 -25.16
CA ALA A 28 -7.62 -25.95 -24.08
C ALA A 28 -7.94 -24.45 -24.06
N ASP A 29 -9.23 -24.10 -24.02
CA ASP A 29 -9.75 -22.73 -24.06
C ASP A 29 -8.90 -21.76 -23.21
N SER A 30 -7.91 -21.11 -23.83
CA SER A 30 -7.35 -19.88 -23.30
C SER A 30 -8.51 -18.89 -23.30
N PRO A 31 -8.79 -18.18 -22.20
CA PRO A 31 -9.92 -17.27 -22.12
C PRO A 31 -9.77 -16.18 -23.19
N ALA A 32 -10.42 -16.38 -24.33
CA ALA A 32 -10.65 -15.38 -25.32
C ALA A 32 -11.67 -14.40 -24.72
N VAL A 33 -11.22 -13.20 -24.30
CA VAL A 33 -12.01 -11.95 -24.17
C VAL A 33 -13.29 -12.03 -23.29
N GLY A 34 -13.52 -11.22 -22.25
CA GLY A 34 -12.71 -10.42 -21.35
C GLY A 34 -13.49 -10.45 -20.02
N GLN A 35 -12.89 -11.01 -18.97
CA GLN A 35 -13.55 -11.07 -17.66
C GLN A 35 -13.57 -9.65 -17.09
N GLY A 36 -14.61 -9.31 -16.33
CA GLY A 36 -14.60 -8.08 -15.57
C GLY A 36 -15.41 -8.20 -14.29
N VAL A 37 -15.09 -7.34 -13.34
CA VAL A 37 -15.67 -7.34 -12.00
C VAL A 37 -15.90 -5.91 -11.54
N TYR A 38 -17.00 -5.71 -10.84
CA TYR A 38 -17.24 -4.51 -10.06
C TYR A 38 -16.94 -4.81 -8.60
N ARG A 39 -15.97 -4.08 -8.04
CA ARG A 39 -15.60 -4.13 -6.64
C ARG A 39 -16.14 -2.87 -5.96
N PRO A 40 -17.20 -2.98 -5.14
CA PRO A 40 -17.69 -1.83 -4.38
C PRO A 40 -16.63 -1.40 -3.35
N ASP A 41 -16.73 -0.17 -2.88
CA ASP A 41 -16.02 0.23 -1.67
C ASP A 41 -16.62 -0.47 -0.44
N GLU A 42 -15.77 -1.03 0.41
CA GLU A 42 -16.18 -1.67 1.66
C GLU A 42 -16.53 -0.60 2.70
N ARG A 43 -17.67 -0.74 3.39
CA ARG A 43 -18.08 0.19 4.45
C ARG A 43 -17.59 -0.33 5.80
N PHE A 44 -16.98 0.55 6.59
CA PHE A 44 -16.56 0.28 7.96
C PHE A 44 -17.36 1.16 8.92
N GLU A 45 -18.58 0.73 9.22
CA GLU A 45 -19.52 1.50 10.03
C GLU A 45 -19.00 1.73 11.45
N GLU A 46 -18.22 0.80 12.00
CA GLU A 46 -17.56 0.89 13.29
C GLU A 46 -16.59 2.09 13.39
N PHE A 47 -16.07 2.56 12.26
CA PHE A 47 -15.19 3.72 12.20
C PHE A 47 -15.91 5.02 11.88
N SER A 48 -17.22 5.00 11.60
CA SER A 48 -18.00 6.20 11.28
C SER A 48 -17.84 7.39 12.25
N PRO A 49 -17.64 7.18 13.57
CA PRO A 49 -17.37 8.28 14.50
C PRO A 49 -16.08 9.06 14.19
N LEU A 50 -15.13 8.48 13.46
CA LEU A 50 -13.83 9.07 13.11
C LEU A 50 -13.88 9.96 11.84
N TRP A 51 -15.00 9.98 11.12
CA TRP A 51 -15.13 10.67 9.83
C TRP A 51 -15.84 12.01 9.97
N ARG A 52 -15.27 12.95 10.74
CA ARG A 52 -15.85 14.29 10.96
C ARG A 52 -14.90 15.38 10.48
N GLU A 53 -15.04 15.81 9.24
CA GLU A 53 -14.01 16.63 8.58
C GLU A 53 -14.40 18.02 8.08
N GLY A 54 -15.68 18.38 7.94
CA GLY A 54 -16.01 19.69 7.36
C GLY A 54 -16.08 20.83 8.39
N TRP A 55 -15.08 20.91 9.27
CA TRP A 55 -14.96 22.04 10.20
C TRP A 55 -14.56 23.35 9.51
N SER A 56 -13.85 23.24 8.36
CA SER A 56 -13.44 24.35 7.49
C SER A 56 -14.45 24.66 6.37
N TRP A 57 -15.24 23.67 5.94
CA TRP A 57 -16.34 23.89 5.01
C TRP A 57 -17.57 24.41 5.72
N LYS A 58 -18.13 25.49 5.16
CA LYS A 58 -19.45 25.96 5.51
C LYS A 58 -20.39 25.73 4.32
N ASP A 59 -21.59 25.25 4.59
CA ASP A 59 -22.65 25.24 3.58
C ASP A 59 -23.13 26.68 3.29
N GLU A 60 -24.10 26.83 2.38
CA GLU A 60 -24.67 28.14 2.05
C GLU A 60 -25.29 28.85 3.26
N GLY A 61 -25.66 28.10 4.31
CA GLY A 61 -26.19 28.62 5.58
C GLY A 61 -25.11 29.02 6.58
N GLY A 62 -23.83 28.81 6.27
CA GLY A 62 -22.72 29.07 7.18
C GLY A 62 -22.44 27.93 8.18
N GLU A 63 -23.19 26.83 8.09
CA GLU A 63 -23.06 25.67 8.97
C GLU A 63 -21.94 24.76 8.51
N ARG A 64 -21.25 24.14 9.47
CA ARG A 64 -20.13 23.25 9.18
C ARG A 64 -20.62 22.03 8.39
N VAL A 65 -20.05 21.82 7.20
CA VAL A 65 -20.41 20.67 6.36
C VAL A 65 -19.94 19.40 7.06
N ARG A 66 -20.71 18.33 6.97
CA ARG A 66 -20.22 17.00 7.32
C ARG A 66 -20.09 16.18 6.05
N TYR A 67 -18.86 16.03 5.56
CA TYR A 67 -18.60 15.24 4.36
C TYR A 67 -18.86 13.75 4.61
N GLY A 68 -18.01 13.10 5.42
CA GLY A 68 -18.20 11.71 5.83
C GLY A 68 -19.35 11.55 6.83
N HIS A 69 -20.31 10.69 6.52
CA HIS A 69 -21.40 10.35 7.45
C HIS A 69 -21.84 8.88 7.32
N PRO A 70 -22.45 8.31 8.37
CA PRO A 70 -23.07 6.99 8.27
C PRO A 70 -24.04 6.94 7.08
N GLY A 71 -23.94 5.87 6.29
CA GLY A 71 -24.78 5.68 5.10
C GLY A 71 -24.44 6.55 3.89
N MET A 72 -23.34 7.32 3.92
CA MET A 72 -22.85 8.05 2.73
C MET A 72 -22.72 7.08 1.55
N PRO A 73 -23.26 7.44 0.37
CA PRO A 73 -23.13 6.57 -0.80
C PRO A 73 -21.69 6.56 -1.27
N LEU A 74 -21.11 5.37 -1.33
CA LEU A 74 -19.79 5.12 -1.90
C LEU A 74 -19.91 4.66 -3.35
N GLY A 75 -18.77 4.48 -4.00
CA GLY A 75 -18.67 3.93 -5.34
C GLY A 75 -17.91 2.63 -5.35
N GLY A 76 -16.99 2.53 -6.29
CA GLY A 76 -16.14 1.35 -6.41
C GLY A 76 -15.30 1.38 -7.66
N TYR A 77 -14.73 0.23 -7.96
CA TYR A 77 -13.85 0.02 -9.08
C TYR A 77 -14.45 -0.98 -10.06
N LEU A 78 -14.41 -0.65 -11.34
CA LEU A 78 -14.57 -1.65 -12.39
C LEU A 78 -13.17 -2.09 -12.84
N PHE A 79 -12.96 -3.40 -12.88
CA PHE A 79 -11.79 -4.02 -13.47
C PHE A 79 -12.22 -4.85 -14.68
N ALA A 80 -11.45 -4.80 -15.77
CA ALA A 80 -11.62 -5.66 -16.91
C ALA A 80 -10.28 -6.10 -17.48
N TRP A 81 -10.18 -7.36 -17.89
CA TRP A 81 -8.96 -7.93 -18.46
C TRP A 81 -9.17 -8.29 -19.93
N PHE A 82 -8.15 -8.03 -20.75
CA PHE A 82 -8.17 -8.31 -22.17
C PHE A 82 -6.82 -8.86 -22.64
N ILE A 83 -6.79 -9.52 -23.79
CA ILE A 83 -5.56 -9.97 -24.45
C ILE A 83 -5.34 -9.08 -25.68
N ASN A 84 -4.14 -8.56 -25.85
CA ASN A 84 -3.74 -7.95 -27.12
C ASN A 84 -3.48 -9.07 -28.13
N ASP A 85 -4.49 -9.47 -28.88
CA ASP A 85 -4.36 -10.47 -29.95
C ASP A 85 -3.89 -9.87 -31.30
N GLY A 86 -3.53 -8.59 -31.30
CA GLY A 86 -2.91 -7.91 -32.42
C GLY A 86 -1.44 -8.30 -32.61
N PRO A 87 -0.87 -8.03 -33.80
CA PRO A 87 0.52 -8.38 -34.11
C PRO A 87 1.55 -7.39 -33.54
N ALA A 88 1.12 -6.25 -32.99
CA ALA A 88 1.98 -5.18 -32.51
C ALA A 88 1.67 -4.80 -31.04
N PRO A 89 2.64 -4.23 -30.29
CA PRO A 89 2.36 -3.70 -28.96
C PRO A 89 1.24 -2.65 -29.00
N LEU A 90 0.34 -2.72 -28.02
CA LEU A 90 -0.85 -1.89 -27.94
C LEU A 90 -0.71 -0.84 -26.82
N THR A 91 -0.93 0.42 -27.17
CA THR A 91 -1.21 1.49 -26.22
C THR A 91 -2.71 1.79 -26.28
N VAL A 92 -3.39 1.79 -25.14
CA VAL A 92 -4.82 2.08 -25.06
C VAL A 92 -5.05 3.55 -24.73
N ASP A 93 -5.50 4.30 -25.73
CA ASP A 93 -5.77 5.75 -25.63
C ASP A 93 -7.23 6.07 -25.26
N ASP A 94 -8.13 5.08 -25.31
CA ASP A 94 -9.52 5.22 -24.90
C ASP A 94 -10.09 3.89 -24.38
N VAL A 95 -11.08 4.00 -23.50
CA VAL A 95 -11.89 2.90 -22.97
C VAL A 95 -13.34 3.28 -23.12
N LEU A 96 -14.18 2.35 -23.53
CA LEU A 96 -15.62 2.55 -23.68
C LEU A 96 -16.34 2.01 -22.45
N LEU A 97 -17.16 2.81 -21.78
CA LEU A 97 -18.10 2.36 -20.75
C LEU A 97 -19.53 2.45 -21.30
N ASP A 98 -20.20 1.31 -21.45
CA ASP A 98 -21.50 1.19 -22.14
C ASP A 98 -21.51 1.86 -23.53
N GLY A 99 -20.41 1.67 -24.25
CA GLY A 99 -20.20 2.22 -25.60
C GLY A 99 -19.94 3.73 -25.63
N VAL A 100 -19.69 4.36 -24.48
CA VAL A 100 -19.33 5.79 -24.38
C VAL A 100 -17.83 5.93 -24.10
N SER A 101 -17.15 6.76 -24.88
CA SER A 101 -15.72 7.06 -24.73
C SER A 101 -15.42 7.70 -23.37
N LEU A 102 -14.52 7.11 -22.58
CA LEU A 102 -14.06 7.68 -21.32
C LEU A 102 -13.02 8.78 -21.52
N ALA A 103 -12.23 8.74 -22.61
CA ALA A 103 -11.34 9.85 -22.97
C ALA A 103 -12.14 11.14 -23.25
N GLN A 104 -13.34 11.02 -23.83
CA GLN A 104 -14.25 12.14 -24.04
C GLN A 104 -15.20 12.38 -22.85
N GLY A 105 -15.46 11.34 -22.06
CA GLY A 105 -16.37 11.36 -20.92
C GLY A 105 -15.76 11.92 -19.65
N VAL A 106 -14.45 11.84 -19.48
CA VAL A 106 -13.71 12.43 -18.35
C VAL A 106 -12.54 13.27 -18.87
N PRO A 107 -12.79 14.32 -19.68
CA PRO A 107 -11.72 15.14 -20.21
C PRO A 107 -11.18 16.09 -19.14
N GLY A 108 -9.95 16.56 -19.36
CA GLY A 108 -9.41 17.70 -18.64
C GLY A 108 -10.18 18.98 -18.96
N GLU A 109 -10.25 19.88 -18.00
CA GLU A 109 -10.82 21.22 -18.14
C GLU A 109 -10.20 21.98 -19.33
N THR A 110 -8.88 21.86 -19.48
CA THR A 110 -8.08 22.43 -20.56
C THR A 110 -7.09 21.42 -21.10
N GLU A 111 -6.49 21.70 -22.26
CA GLU A 111 -5.40 20.86 -22.77
C GLU A 111 -4.10 21.19 -22.02
N PRO A 112 -3.43 20.22 -21.39
CA PRO A 112 -2.16 20.46 -20.71
C PRO A 112 -1.07 20.77 -21.73
N LYS A 113 -0.12 21.66 -21.38
CA LYS A 113 1.05 21.93 -22.24
C LYS A 113 1.96 20.71 -22.29
N VAL A 114 2.09 20.00 -21.16
CA VAL A 114 2.83 18.75 -21.02
C VAL A 114 2.02 17.76 -20.17
N ARG A 115 1.49 16.71 -20.80
CA ARG A 115 0.74 15.64 -20.12
C ARG A 115 1.55 15.01 -18.99
N GLY A 116 0.93 14.90 -17.81
CA GLY A 116 1.54 14.36 -16.58
C GLY A 116 2.43 15.35 -15.81
N VAL A 117 2.65 16.56 -16.33
CA VAL A 117 3.35 17.64 -15.62
C VAL A 117 2.35 18.69 -15.14
N ASP A 118 1.57 19.27 -16.06
CA ASP A 118 0.58 20.30 -15.71
C ASP A 118 -0.63 19.67 -15.02
N LYS A 119 -0.90 20.07 -13.77
CA LYS A 119 -2.09 19.63 -13.02
C LYS A 119 -3.34 20.22 -13.67
N VAL A 120 -4.16 19.35 -14.28
CA VAL A 120 -5.42 19.75 -14.93
C VAL A 120 -6.56 18.91 -14.34
N PRO A 121 -7.56 19.54 -13.68
CA PRO A 121 -8.76 18.85 -13.21
C PRO A 121 -9.50 18.19 -14.37
N SER A 122 -9.97 16.96 -14.17
CA SER A 122 -10.75 16.19 -15.13
C SER A 122 -12.10 15.82 -14.54
N SER A 123 -13.16 15.91 -15.34
CA SER A 123 -14.52 15.64 -14.86
C SER A 123 -15.48 15.44 -16.02
N ILE A 124 -16.53 14.67 -15.79
CA ILE A 124 -17.68 14.57 -16.70
C ILE A 124 -18.35 15.92 -16.98
N ARG A 125 -18.19 16.91 -16.08
CA ARG A 125 -18.69 18.28 -16.27
C ARG A 125 -17.98 19.04 -17.39
N PHE A 126 -16.75 18.67 -17.70
CA PHE A 126 -15.99 19.26 -18.81
C PHE A 126 -16.25 18.53 -20.13
N SER A 127 -17.03 17.44 -20.10
CA SER A 127 -17.36 16.66 -21.28
C SER A 127 -18.25 17.41 -22.26
N LYS A 128 -17.94 17.25 -23.55
CA LYS A 128 -18.74 17.76 -24.67
C LYS A 128 -19.63 16.68 -25.30
N LEU A 129 -19.75 15.52 -24.64
CA LEU A 129 -20.57 14.43 -25.12
C LEU A 129 -22.06 14.82 -25.10
N PRO A 130 -22.89 14.22 -25.98
CA PRO A 130 -24.33 14.42 -25.94
C PRO A 130 -24.93 14.02 -24.58
N ALA A 131 -25.98 14.72 -24.13
CA ALA A 131 -26.61 14.48 -22.82
C ALA A 131 -26.95 13.00 -22.56
N GLY A 132 -27.52 12.29 -23.55
CA GLY A 132 -27.84 10.87 -23.39
C GLY A 132 -26.62 9.94 -23.27
N GLN A 133 -25.41 10.39 -23.58
CA GLN A 133 -24.17 9.67 -23.25
C GLN A 133 -23.71 9.96 -21.83
N ILE A 134 -23.81 11.22 -21.40
CA ILE A 134 -23.55 11.64 -20.02
C ILE A 134 -24.47 10.90 -19.04
N ASP A 135 -25.77 10.84 -19.33
CA ASP A 135 -26.75 10.12 -18.51
C ASP A 135 -26.42 8.63 -18.37
N ARG A 136 -25.90 8.01 -19.44
CA ARG A 136 -25.43 6.61 -19.41
C ARG A 136 -24.23 6.44 -18.48
N LEU A 137 -23.24 7.32 -18.55
CA LEU A 137 -22.09 7.30 -17.65
C LEU A 137 -22.50 7.52 -16.19
N ILE A 138 -23.45 8.41 -15.93
CA ILE A 138 -24.01 8.64 -14.58
C ILE A 138 -24.74 7.39 -14.08
N ALA A 139 -25.54 6.73 -14.93
CA ALA A 139 -26.23 5.49 -14.58
C ALA A 139 -25.25 4.33 -14.27
N ALA A 140 -24.10 4.32 -14.95
CA ALA A 140 -23.01 3.37 -14.70
C ALA A 140 -22.18 3.68 -13.43
N GLY A 141 -22.47 4.75 -12.69
CA GLY A 141 -21.80 5.10 -11.43
C GLY A 141 -20.90 6.35 -11.47
N THR A 142 -20.94 7.12 -12.56
CA THR A 142 -20.12 8.31 -12.82
C THR A 142 -18.61 8.00 -12.78
N PRO A 143 -17.96 7.76 -13.93
CA PRO A 143 -16.52 7.55 -13.97
C PRO A 143 -15.77 8.82 -13.55
N VAL A 144 -14.71 8.66 -12.76
CA VAL A 144 -13.87 9.75 -12.24
C VAL A 144 -12.49 9.76 -12.88
N TRP A 145 -11.92 8.58 -13.10
CA TRP A 145 -10.68 8.39 -13.85
C TRP A 145 -10.61 6.95 -14.34
N TRP A 146 -9.75 6.70 -15.33
CA TRP A 146 -9.49 5.37 -15.84
C TRP A 146 -8.01 5.18 -16.21
N LYS A 147 -7.50 3.95 -16.03
CA LYS A 147 -6.13 3.57 -16.40
C LYS A 147 -6.11 2.22 -17.10
N VAL A 148 -5.01 1.97 -17.81
CA VAL A 148 -4.69 0.67 -18.42
C VAL A 148 -3.28 0.28 -18.05
N GLU A 149 -3.12 -0.96 -17.57
CA GLU A 149 -1.85 -1.53 -17.15
C GLU A 149 -1.60 -2.92 -17.78
N PRO A 150 -0.37 -3.25 -18.21
CA PRO A 150 0.75 -2.32 -18.34
C PRO A 150 0.47 -1.24 -19.40
N MET A 151 1.19 -0.11 -19.32
CA MET A 151 1.01 1.05 -20.23
C MET A 151 1.10 0.67 -21.71
N VAL A 152 1.95 -0.31 -22.04
CA VAL A 152 2.07 -0.91 -23.37
C VAL A 152 1.86 -2.40 -23.20
N VAL A 153 0.84 -2.96 -23.86
CA VAL A 153 0.49 -4.38 -23.81
C VAL A 153 1.13 -5.10 -25.00
N PRO A 154 2.12 -5.99 -24.81
CA PRO A 154 2.74 -6.70 -25.93
C PRO A 154 1.75 -7.65 -26.64
N PRO A 155 2.02 -8.05 -27.90
CA PRO A 155 1.25 -9.09 -28.59
C PRO A 155 1.14 -10.38 -27.77
N GLY A 156 -0.07 -10.94 -27.72
CA GLY A 156 -0.43 -12.13 -26.97
C GLY A 156 -0.40 -11.98 -25.44
N ARG A 157 -0.19 -10.75 -24.93
CA ARG A 157 -0.15 -10.48 -23.48
C ARG A 157 -1.44 -9.84 -23.00
N MET A 158 -1.66 -9.95 -21.69
CA MET A 158 -2.84 -9.42 -21.03
C MET A 158 -2.66 -7.94 -20.66
N GLY A 159 -3.77 -7.20 -20.65
CA GLY A 159 -3.90 -5.87 -20.07
C GLY A 159 -5.09 -5.83 -19.10
N GLU A 160 -5.01 -4.95 -18.11
CA GLU A 160 -6.07 -4.61 -17.18
C GLU A 160 -6.52 -3.17 -17.41
N VAL A 161 -7.83 -2.98 -17.42
CA VAL A 161 -8.50 -1.69 -17.37
C VAL A 161 -9.04 -1.50 -15.97
N THR A 162 -8.75 -0.36 -15.35
CA THR A 162 -9.31 0.03 -14.06
C THR A 162 -10.06 1.34 -14.22
N ILE A 163 -11.34 1.37 -13.83
CA ILE A 163 -12.19 2.57 -13.86
C ILE A 163 -12.67 2.84 -12.44
N ARG A 164 -12.41 4.04 -11.93
CA ARG A 164 -12.97 4.50 -10.66
C ARG A 164 -14.35 5.10 -10.89
N LEU A 165 -15.33 4.60 -10.17
CA LEU A 165 -16.70 5.13 -10.14
C LEU A 165 -16.91 5.92 -8.86
N ARG A 166 -17.52 7.10 -8.98
CA ARG A 166 -17.88 7.91 -7.81
C ARG A 166 -18.95 7.22 -6.98
N ARG A 167 -19.93 6.58 -7.61
CA ARG A 167 -21.09 5.97 -6.95
C ARG A 167 -21.35 4.57 -7.49
N ASP A 168 -22.06 3.76 -6.71
CA ASP A 168 -22.50 2.44 -7.15
C ASP A 168 -23.30 2.54 -8.47
N PRO A 169 -23.07 1.64 -9.44
CA PRO A 169 -23.88 1.58 -10.64
C PRO A 169 -25.37 1.38 -10.32
N LYS A 170 -26.23 2.15 -11.00
CA LYS A 170 -27.70 1.99 -10.92
C LYS A 170 -28.23 0.90 -11.86
N VAL A 171 -27.37 0.40 -12.73
CA VAL A 171 -27.62 -0.70 -13.67
C VAL A 171 -27.00 -1.99 -13.14
N LYS A 172 -27.61 -3.14 -13.47
CA LYS A 172 -27.14 -4.47 -13.02
C LYS A 172 -25.93 -5.00 -13.79
N GLU A 173 -25.70 -4.45 -14.97
CA GLU A 173 -24.61 -4.84 -15.86
C GLU A 173 -24.09 -3.59 -16.57
N VAL A 174 -22.77 -3.49 -16.69
CA VAL A 174 -22.08 -2.51 -17.52
C VAL A 174 -21.14 -3.24 -18.49
N THR A 175 -20.90 -2.68 -19.67
CA THR A 175 -19.96 -3.20 -20.66
C THR A 175 -18.74 -2.30 -20.74
N ILE A 176 -17.55 -2.90 -20.64
CA ILE A 176 -16.27 -2.20 -20.82
C ILE A 176 -15.70 -2.64 -22.15
N GLY A 177 -15.43 -1.69 -23.05
CA GLY A 177 -14.84 -1.92 -24.36
C GLY A 177 -13.43 -1.34 -24.45
N VAL A 178 -12.50 -2.10 -25.01
CA VAL A 178 -11.14 -1.66 -25.32
C VAL A 178 -10.95 -1.70 -26.84
N PRO A 179 -10.80 -0.54 -27.50
CA PRO A 179 -10.37 -0.49 -28.89
C PRO A 179 -8.94 -1.02 -29.00
N ILE A 180 -8.77 -2.17 -29.65
CA ILE A 180 -7.45 -2.79 -29.82
C ILE A 180 -6.89 -2.62 -31.23
N MET A 181 -7.76 -2.35 -32.22
CA MET A 181 -7.42 -1.97 -33.60
C MET A 181 -8.54 -1.06 -34.16
N THR A 182 -8.31 -0.40 -35.29
CA THR A 182 -9.24 0.59 -35.90
C THR A 182 -10.70 0.11 -35.95
N ASP A 183 -10.94 -1.16 -36.24
CA ASP A 183 -12.28 -1.74 -36.37
C ASP A 183 -12.55 -2.88 -35.39
N LYS A 184 -11.79 -2.97 -34.29
CA LYS A 184 -11.92 -4.06 -33.31
C LYS A 184 -11.97 -3.55 -31.88
N ILE A 185 -13.07 -3.86 -31.21
CA ILE A 185 -13.28 -3.62 -29.79
C ILE A 185 -13.36 -4.97 -29.08
N VAL A 186 -12.53 -5.15 -28.06
CA VAL A 186 -12.62 -6.25 -27.12
C VAL A 186 -13.52 -5.80 -25.97
N SER A 187 -14.51 -6.61 -25.58
CA SER A 187 -15.48 -6.20 -24.56
C SER A 187 -15.57 -7.18 -23.40
N ALA A 188 -15.73 -6.64 -22.20
CA ALA A 188 -16.02 -7.35 -20.97
C ALA A 188 -17.40 -6.93 -20.44
N ARG A 189 -18.24 -7.89 -20.07
CA ARG A 189 -19.51 -7.62 -19.37
C ARG A 189 -19.30 -7.76 -17.87
N VAL A 190 -19.69 -6.75 -17.11
CA VAL A 190 -19.48 -6.67 -15.67
C VAL A 190 -20.82 -6.64 -14.95
N ARG A 191 -21.11 -7.70 -14.20
CA ARG A 191 -22.23 -7.78 -13.28
C ARG A 191 -21.92 -6.95 -12.03
N THR A 192 -22.72 -5.92 -11.77
CA THR A 192 -22.50 -4.96 -10.67
C THR A 192 -23.13 -5.42 -9.35
N ASP A 193 -24.09 -6.35 -9.43
CA ASP A 193 -24.78 -6.95 -8.29
C ASP A 193 -24.10 -8.22 -7.76
N ARG A 194 -23.06 -8.72 -8.43
CA ARG A 194 -22.34 -9.95 -8.05
C ARG A 194 -21.02 -9.62 -7.38
N ARG A 195 -20.86 -10.07 -6.13
CA ARG A 195 -19.55 -10.09 -5.46
C ARG A 195 -18.74 -11.29 -5.97
N GLN A 196 -17.45 -11.08 -6.16
CA GLN A 196 -16.48 -12.09 -6.60
C GLN A 196 -15.37 -12.20 -5.57
N PRO A 197 -14.68 -13.34 -5.47
CA PRO A 197 -13.44 -13.41 -4.71
C PRO A 197 -12.40 -12.46 -5.29
N TRP A 198 -11.44 -12.06 -4.46
CA TRP A 198 -10.37 -11.15 -4.89
C TRP A 198 -9.05 -11.46 -4.18
N PHE A 199 -7.96 -11.00 -4.78
CA PHE A 199 -6.65 -10.95 -4.14
C PHE A 199 -6.62 -9.76 -3.19
N PHE A 200 -6.53 -10.03 -1.89
CA PHE A 200 -6.43 -8.99 -0.86
C PHE A 200 -5.00 -8.46 -0.70
N SER A 201 -4.01 -9.31 -0.94
CA SER A 201 -2.59 -8.96 -0.92
C SER A 201 -1.80 -9.90 -1.82
N ILE A 202 -0.86 -9.35 -2.58
CA ILE A 202 0.16 -10.10 -3.32
C ILE A 202 1.53 -9.54 -2.94
N SER A 203 2.46 -10.42 -2.60
CA SER A 203 3.82 -10.05 -2.21
C SER A 203 4.81 -11.05 -2.75
N PHE A 204 6.08 -10.66 -2.87
CA PHE A 204 7.11 -11.47 -3.52
C PHE A 204 8.24 -11.81 -2.55
N SER A 205 8.95 -12.92 -2.75
CA SER A 205 10.23 -13.12 -2.05
C SER A 205 11.25 -12.05 -2.47
N ALA A 206 12.30 -11.84 -1.67
CA ALA A 206 13.38 -10.91 -2.03
C ALA A 206 14.07 -11.26 -3.36
N ARG A 207 14.03 -12.54 -3.77
CA ARG A 207 14.56 -13.03 -5.05
C ARG A 207 13.54 -13.01 -6.18
N LEU A 208 12.31 -12.58 -5.94
CA LEU A 208 11.20 -12.56 -6.90
C LEU A 208 10.85 -13.92 -7.51
N ASP A 209 11.17 -15.02 -6.82
CA ASP A 209 10.97 -16.41 -7.29
C ASP A 209 9.86 -17.14 -6.53
N THR A 210 9.25 -16.48 -5.55
CA THR A 210 8.12 -16.99 -4.78
C THR A 210 7.09 -15.87 -4.66
N VAL A 211 5.83 -16.20 -4.89
CA VAL A 211 4.69 -15.29 -4.71
C VAL A 211 3.91 -15.73 -3.49
N TYR A 212 3.56 -14.78 -2.63
CA TYR A 212 2.67 -14.94 -1.49
C TYR A 212 1.37 -14.20 -1.82
N ALA A 213 0.30 -14.95 -2.04
CA ALA A 213 -1.00 -14.41 -2.39
C ALA A 213 -2.03 -14.78 -1.32
N TYR A 214 -2.86 -13.80 -0.97
CA TYR A 214 -3.92 -13.96 0.02
C TYR A 214 -5.25 -13.59 -0.61
N LEU A 215 -6.18 -14.53 -0.58
CA LEU A 215 -7.47 -14.40 -1.26
C LEU A 215 -8.60 -14.33 -0.25
N ARG A 216 -9.59 -13.48 -0.54
CA ARG A 216 -10.84 -13.41 0.20
C ARG A 216 -12.00 -13.83 -0.69
N HIS A 217 -12.88 -14.66 -0.12
CA HIS A 217 -14.09 -15.11 -0.79
C HIS A 217 -15.31 -14.35 -0.24
N PRO A 218 -16.31 -13.97 -1.06
CA PRO A 218 -17.48 -13.21 -0.62
C PRO A 218 -18.32 -13.90 0.47
N SER A 219 -18.11 -15.20 0.69
CA SER A 219 -18.74 -15.92 1.80
C SER A 219 -18.21 -15.54 3.18
N GLY A 220 -17.15 -14.72 3.28
CA GLY A 220 -16.50 -14.35 4.54
C GLY A 220 -15.72 -15.50 5.19
N LYS A 221 -15.36 -16.52 4.39
CA LYS A 221 -14.68 -17.74 4.83
C LYS A 221 -13.48 -18.00 3.94
N GLY A 222 -12.48 -18.67 4.48
CA GLY A 222 -11.32 -19.18 3.76
C GLY A 222 -11.80 -20.32 2.87
N VAL A 223 -11.82 -20.06 1.57
CA VAL A 223 -12.15 -21.05 0.54
C VAL A 223 -10.91 -21.24 -0.31
N ALA A 224 -10.46 -22.49 -0.45
CA ALA A 224 -9.33 -22.81 -1.31
C ALA A 224 -9.76 -22.68 -2.78
N PRO A 225 -9.01 -21.95 -3.63
CA PRO A 225 -9.24 -22.00 -5.06
C PRO A 225 -8.88 -23.38 -5.62
N ARG A 226 -9.64 -23.81 -6.62
CA ARG A 226 -9.44 -25.04 -7.41
C ARG A 226 -8.22 -24.96 -8.30
N ALA A 227 -7.97 -23.79 -8.88
CA ALA A 227 -6.84 -23.57 -9.78
C ALA A 227 -6.25 -22.18 -9.60
N ILE A 228 -4.94 -22.07 -9.81
CA ILE A 228 -4.20 -20.81 -9.84
C ILE A 228 -3.55 -20.67 -11.21
N ARG A 229 -3.66 -19.48 -11.80
CA ARG A 229 -3.01 -19.12 -13.06
C ARG A 229 -2.15 -17.87 -12.90
N VAL A 230 -1.06 -17.84 -13.65
CA VAL A 230 -0.16 -16.69 -13.78
C VAL A 230 -0.01 -16.40 -15.27
N ASP A 231 -0.37 -15.19 -15.70
CA ASP A 231 -0.37 -14.78 -17.11
C ASP A 231 -1.12 -15.77 -18.04
N GLY A 232 -2.22 -16.33 -17.53
CA GLY A 232 -3.05 -17.33 -18.22
C GLY A 232 -2.55 -18.77 -18.12
N GLU A 233 -1.29 -19.01 -17.72
CA GLU A 233 -0.73 -20.35 -17.52
C GLU A 233 -1.19 -20.94 -16.19
N GLU A 234 -1.68 -22.18 -16.19
CA GLU A 234 -2.04 -22.87 -14.96
C GLU A 234 -0.81 -23.30 -14.16
N VAL A 235 -0.69 -22.77 -12.94
CA VAL A 235 0.44 -23.00 -12.04
C VAL A 235 0.03 -23.74 -10.77
N THR A 236 -1.19 -24.25 -10.68
CA THR A 236 -1.75 -24.92 -9.48
C THR A 236 -0.81 -25.97 -8.87
N ARG A 237 -0.14 -26.78 -9.70
CA ARG A 237 0.81 -27.82 -9.24
C ARG A 237 2.08 -27.26 -8.58
N ARG A 238 2.39 -25.99 -8.80
CA ARG A 238 3.51 -25.25 -8.19
C ARG A 238 3.08 -24.47 -6.93
N CYS A 239 1.81 -24.59 -6.54
CA CYS A 239 1.24 -23.86 -5.42
C CYS A 239 1.11 -24.75 -4.18
N THR A 240 1.38 -24.18 -3.01
CA THR A 240 0.80 -24.65 -1.76
C THR A 240 -0.43 -23.79 -1.50
N ILE A 241 -1.61 -24.41 -1.44
CA ILE A 241 -2.90 -23.74 -1.23
C ILE A 241 -3.47 -24.24 0.10
N VAL A 242 -3.78 -23.32 1.01
CA VAL A 242 -4.35 -23.63 2.33
C VAL A 242 -5.54 -22.71 2.63
N ALA A 243 -6.58 -23.28 3.24
CA ALA A 243 -7.80 -22.57 3.61
C ALA A 243 -8.50 -23.25 4.80
N ASP A 244 -9.25 -22.46 5.56
CA ASP A 244 -9.96 -22.87 6.78
C ASP A 244 -11.17 -21.95 6.89
N ALA A 245 -12.34 -22.55 7.01
CA ALA A 245 -13.61 -21.83 7.01
C ALA A 245 -13.78 -20.89 8.23
N ARG A 246 -12.92 -21.00 9.26
CA ARG A 246 -12.91 -20.14 10.45
C ARG A 246 -12.17 -18.82 10.26
N VAL A 247 -11.33 -18.74 9.23
CA VAL A 247 -10.58 -17.52 8.87
C VAL A 247 -11.20 -16.97 7.59
N ASP A 248 -11.16 -15.67 7.35
CA ASP A 248 -11.73 -15.02 6.16
C ASP A 248 -10.85 -15.14 4.89
N THR A 249 -9.66 -15.72 5.04
CA THR A 249 -8.56 -15.63 4.07
C THR A 249 -8.02 -17.03 3.73
N ALA A 250 -7.79 -17.28 2.45
CA ALA A 250 -6.99 -18.40 1.95
C ALA A 250 -5.58 -17.92 1.59
N ALA A 251 -4.57 -18.73 1.87
CA ALA A 251 -3.18 -18.41 1.56
C ALA A 251 -2.65 -19.32 0.44
N VAL A 252 -1.94 -18.72 -0.50
CA VAL A 252 -1.34 -19.39 -1.66
C VAL A 252 0.13 -18.98 -1.75
N VAL A 253 1.01 -19.98 -1.72
CA VAL A 253 2.44 -19.78 -1.99
C VAL A 253 2.77 -20.41 -3.34
N ILE A 254 3.17 -19.59 -4.31
CA ILE A 254 3.50 -20.01 -5.68
C ILE A 254 5.02 -20.05 -5.81
N ARG A 255 5.59 -21.20 -6.18
CA ARG A 255 7.01 -21.32 -6.54
C ARG A 255 7.17 -21.15 -8.05
N LEU A 256 7.97 -20.17 -8.47
CA LEU A 256 8.19 -19.88 -9.87
C LEU A 256 9.39 -20.69 -10.39
N ASP A 257 9.33 -21.14 -11.65
CA ASP A 257 10.46 -21.84 -12.28
C ASP A 257 11.65 -20.90 -12.51
N ARG A 258 11.36 -19.60 -12.63
CA ARG A 258 12.35 -18.52 -12.75
C ARG A 258 11.85 -17.31 -11.96
N PRO A 259 12.76 -16.56 -11.32
CA PRO A 259 12.43 -15.24 -10.80
C PRO A 259 11.73 -14.38 -11.86
N PHE A 260 10.73 -13.61 -11.44
CA PHE A 260 10.24 -12.52 -12.29
C PHE A 260 11.31 -11.45 -12.45
N GLU A 261 11.25 -10.73 -13.57
CA GLU A 261 12.01 -9.51 -13.75
C GLU A 261 11.51 -8.47 -12.75
N ARG A 262 12.39 -7.63 -12.20
CA ARG A 262 11.95 -6.55 -11.32
C ARG A 262 11.17 -5.54 -12.15
N GLY A 263 9.91 -5.34 -11.79
CA GLY A 263 9.03 -4.38 -12.43
C GLY A 263 8.32 -4.80 -13.69
N SER A 264 8.40 -6.08 -14.02
CA SER A 264 7.42 -6.66 -14.93
C SER A 264 6.03 -6.64 -14.30
N TYR A 265 5.01 -6.63 -15.14
CA TYR A 265 3.61 -6.63 -14.71
C TYR A 265 3.03 -8.01 -15.01
N HIS A 266 2.40 -8.63 -14.02
CA HIS A 266 1.89 -10.00 -14.09
C HIS A 266 0.45 -10.09 -13.62
N PHE A 267 -0.28 -11.04 -14.20
CA PHE A 267 -1.69 -11.29 -13.89
C PHE A 267 -1.82 -12.57 -13.10
N PHE A 268 -2.52 -12.49 -11.97
CA PHE A 268 -2.84 -13.62 -11.12
C PHE A 268 -4.33 -13.90 -11.21
N GLN A 269 -4.68 -15.17 -11.37
CA GLN A 269 -6.06 -15.63 -11.40
C GLN A 269 -6.25 -16.83 -10.48
N ALA A 270 -7.37 -16.86 -9.76
CA ALA A 270 -7.78 -17.98 -8.94
C ALA A 270 -9.22 -18.39 -9.26
N ASP A 271 -9.40 -19.63 -9.70
CA ASP A 271 -10.68 -20.20 -10.08
C ASP A 271 -11.24 -21.04 -8.92
N TYR A 272 -12.53 -20.88 -8.62
CA TYR A 272 -13.20 -21.59 -7.53
C TYR A 272 -14.17 -22.66 -8.05
N ASP A 273 -14.57 -23.58 -7.16
CA ASP A 273 -15.51 -24.67 -7.49
C ASP A 273 -16.94 -24.15 -7.74
N ASP A 274 -17.31 -23.01 -7.16
CA ASP A 274 -18.61 -22.36 -7.38
C ASP A 274 -18.67 -21.57 -8.70
N GLY A 275 -17.60 -21.63 -9.51
CA GLY A 275 -17.47 -20.91 -10.77
C GLY A 275 -17.22 -19.41 -10.62
N SER A 276 -16.96 -18.91 -9.41
CA SER A 276 -16.41 -17.58 -9.20
C SER A 276 -14.90 -17.57 -9.48
N THR A 277 -14.36 -16.39 -9.78
CA THR A 277 -12.95 -16.23 -10.12
C THR A 277 -12.44 -14.89 -9.58
N ALA A 278 -11.26 -14.90 -8.97
CA ALA A 278 -10.50 -13.71 -8.61
C ALA A 278 -9.44 -13.45 -9.68
N VAL A 279 -9.26 -12.19 -10.07
CA VAL A 279 -8.16 -11.78 -10.98
C VAL A 279 -7.58 -10.46 -10.46
N ALA A 280 -6.25 -10.30 -10.57
CA ALA A 280 -5.58 -9.03 -10.32
C ALA A 280 -4.28 -8.94 -11.14
N GLY A 281 -3.99 -7.76 -11.69
CA GLY A 281 -2.67 -7.37 -12.18
C GLY A 281 -1.85 -6.66 -11.10
N ILE A 282 -0.53 -6.89 -11.06
CA ILE A 282 0.37 -6.15 -10.17
C ILE A 282 1.80 -6.12 -10.72
N GLY A 283 2.54 -5.05 -10.42
CA GLY A 283 3.98 -4.94 -10.70
C GLY A 283 4.84 -5.76 -9.72
N THR A 284 5.95 -6.31 -10.20
CA THR A 284 6.83 -7.19 -9.41
C THR A 284 7.94 -6.42 -8.71
N TRP A 285 7.70 -6.11 -7.44
CA TRP A 285 8.66 -5.45 -6.56
C TRP A 285 8.78 -6.19 -5.23
N GLN A 286 9.97 -6.21 -4.64
CA GLN A 286 10.11 -6.49 -3.21
C GLN A 286 11.06 -5.47 -2.60
N LEU A 287 10.49 -4.55 -1.82
CA LEU A 287 11.22 -3.48 -1.14
C LEU A 287 11.62 -3.85 0.30
N GLY A 288 11.15 -5.00 0.79
CA GLY A 288 11.19 -5.36 2.20
C GLY A 288 10.27 -4.46 3.02
N PHE A 289 10.45 -4.49 4.35
CA PHE A 289 9.81 -3.52 5.23
C PHE A 289 10.61 -2.22 5.23
N LEU A 290 10.01 -1.16 4.70
CA LEU A 290 10.59 0.18 4.71
C LEU A 290 10.10 0.95 5.95
N TYR A 291 11.05 1.50 6.69
CA TYR A 291 10.88 2.24 7.93
C TYR A 291 11.54 3.60 7.75
N GLY A 292 10.71 4.60 7.43
CA GLY A 292 11.14 5.86 6.87
C GLY A 292 11.07 7.07 7.79
N MET A 293 11.77 8.12 7.41
CA MET A 293 11.68 9.44 8.04
C MET A 293 11.58 10.53 6.98
N TRP A 294 10.60 11.43 7.15
CA TRP A 294 10.45 12.63 6.36
C TRP A 294 11.23 13.80 6.95
N GLY A 295 11.70 14.70 6.08
CA GLY A 295 12.50 15.85 6.46
C GLY A 295 14.00 15.54 6.65
N CYS A 296 14.78 16.53 7.03
CA CYS A 296 16.23 16.41 7.21
C CYS A 296 16.78 17.39 8.26
N ASP A 297 18.02 17.22 8.70
CA ASP A 297 18.64 18.26 9.53
C ASP A 297 18.84 19.56 8.72
N ASN A 298 18.10 20.61 9.10
CA ASN A 298 18.13 21.94 8.50
C ASN A 298 18.89 22.96 9.36
N SER A 299 19.65 22.51 10.36
CA SER A 299 20.47 23.40 11.18
C SER A 299 21.55 24.10 10.34
N ASN A 300 21.94 25.30 10.78
CA ASN A 300 23.01 26.06 10.13
C ASN A 300 24.34 25.29 10.18
N GLY A 301 25.02 25.18 9.05
CA GLY A 301 26.32 24.52 8.95
C GLY A 301 26.68 24.14 7.52
N ALA A 302 27.90 23.64 7.32
CA ALA A 302 28.34 23.18 6.02
C ALA A 302 27.67 21.82 5.67
N PRO A 303 27.17 21.62 4.43
CA PRO A 303 26.52 20.37 4.03
C PRO A 303 27.32 19.10 4.31
N ASP A 304 28.64 19.14 4.07
CA ASP A 304 29.58 18.03 4.30
C ASP A 304 29.81 17.67 5.78
N GLN A 305 29.31 18.49 6.70
CA GLN A 305 29.30 18.22 8.15
C GLN A 305 27.91 17.78 8.62
N ILE A 306 26.87 18.51 8.21
CA ILE A 306 25.49 18.28 8.66
C ILE A 306 24.91 17.01 8.05
N GLY A 307 25.13 16.77 6.76
CA GLY A 307 24.63 15.59 6.05
C GLY A 307 25.10 14.27 6.65
N PRO A 308 26.42 14.04 6.82
CA PRO A 308 26.91 12.82 7.45
C PRO A 308 26.43 12.63 8.90
N ARG A 309 26.32 13.71 9.68
CA ARG A 309 25.78 13.63 11.05
C ARG A 309 24.34 13.14 11.03
N PHE A 310 23.49 13.75 10.22
CA PHE A 310 22.09 13.40 10.07
C PHE A 310 21.90 11.94 9.60
N LEU A 311 22.64 11.51 8.57
CA LEU A 311 22.53 10.15 8.05
C LEU A 311 22.98 9.09 9.06
N ASN A 312 24.03 9.36 9.84
CA ASN A 312 24.43 8.47 10.93
C ASN A 312 23.38 8.42 12.04
N ASP A 313 22.70 9.52 12.31
CA ASP A 313 21.62 9.55 13.30
C ASP A 313 20.40 8.75 12.85
N LEU A 314 19.99 8.88 11.59
CA LEU A 314 18.96 8.00 10.99
C LEU A 314 19.36 6.51 11.09
N ALA A 315 20.60 6.18 10.75
CA ALA A 315 21.11 4.81 10.82
C ALA A 315 21.12 4.28 12.26
N LEU A 316 21.51 5.10 13.25
CA LEU A 316 21.44 4.78 14.67
C LEU A 316 20.01 4.49 15.11
N HIS A 317 19.04 5.24 14.59
CA HIS A 317 17.61 5.06 14.85
C HIS A 317 16.96 4.01 13.93
N ASN A 318 17.78 3.14 13.32
CA ASN A 318 17.33 2.02 12.51
C ASN A 318 16.39 2.42 11.35
N VAL A 319 16.44 3.66 10.88
CA VAL A 319 15.74 4.13 9.67
C VAL A 319 16.45 3.58 8.44
N ASN A 320 15.70 3.06 7.47
CA ASN A 320 16.22 2.56 6.19
C ASN A 320 15.59 3.20 4.96
N LEU A 321 14.86 4.28 5.16
CA LEU A 321 14.25 5.05 4.09
C LEU A 321 14.25 6.53 4.44
N HIS A 322 14.82 7.36 3.56
CA HIS A 322 14.76 8.80 3.67
C HIS A 322 13.74 9.38 2.68
N MET A 323 12.78 10.16 3.19
CA MET A 323 11.70 10.77 2.41
C MET A 323 11.89 12.29 2.42
N SER A 324 12.76 12.77 1.53
CA SER A 324 13.15 14.17 1.53
C SER A 324 12.05 15.07 0.96
N HIS A 325 11.63 16.07 1.72
CA HIS A 325 10.71 17.11 1.23
C HIS A 325 11.06 18.54 1.68
N CYS A 326 12.20 18.75 2.38
CA CYS A 326 12.65 20.10 2.77
C CYS A 326 14.06 20.44 2.31
N PRO A 327 14.32 21.73 2.05
CA PRO A 327 15.67 22.26 1.81
C PRO A 327 16.48 22.30 3.11
N GLY A 328 17.81 22.28 2.97
CA GLY A 328 18.74 22.44 4.09
C GLY A 328 20.09 21.75 3.82
N PRO A 329 21.12 21.99 4.65
CA PRO A 329 22.46 21.47 4.41
C PRO A 329 22.53 19.94 4.32
N ALA A 330 21.74 19.21 5.12
CA ALA A 330 21.66 17.74 4.96
C ALA A 330 21.08 17.34 3.60
N HIS A 331 20.03 18.01 3.13
CA HIS A 331 19.44 17.75 1.81
C HIS A 331 20.44 18.02 0.68
N GLU A 332 21.18 19.12 0.76
CA GLU A 332 22.23 19.47 -0.20
C GLU A 332 23.31 18.39 -0.26
N PHE A 333 23.81 17.93 0.89
CA PHE A 333 24.80 16.84 0.94
C PHE A 333 24.26 15.54 0.32
N MET A 334 23.01 15.17 0.63
CA MET A 334 22.39 13.97 0.08
C MET A 334 22.19 14.01 -1.45
N ASN A 335 22.23 15.20 -2.08
CA ASN A 335 22.21 15.34 -3.54
C ASN A 335 23.62 15.27 -4.18
N THR A 336 24.67 15.04 -3.39
CA THR A 336 26.03 14.79 -3.91
C THR A 336 26.29 13.29 -4.08
N GLU A 337 27.27 12.92 -4.90
CA GLU A 337 27.75 11.52 -5.03
C GLU A 337 28.20 10.93 -3.68
N ALA A 338 28.82 11.75 -2.82
CA ALA A 338 29.23 11.32 -1.49
C ALA A 338 28.01 11.00 -0.60
N GLY A 339 26.94 11.79 -0.71
CA GLY A 339 25.67 11.55 -0.04
C GLY A 339 24.99 10.27 -0.51
N TRP A 340 24.91 10.05 -1.82
CA TRP A 340 24.38 8.81 -2.39
C TRP A 340 25.17 7.57 -1.97
N LYS A 341 26.51 7.67 -1.97
CA LYS A 341 27.37 6.59 -1.50
C LYS A 341 27.11 6.30 -0.01
N MET A 342 27.02 7.32 0.83
CA MET A 342 26.79 7.14 2.27
C MET A 342 25.41 6.53 2.56
N LEU A 343 24.36 6.96 1.86
CA LEU A 343 23.03 6.34 1.94
C LEU A 343 23.11 4.84 1.60
N ALA A 344 23.82 4.47 0.53
CA ALA A 344 24.02 3.07 0.16
C ALA A 344 24.83 2.28 1.20
N ASP A 345 25.93 2.84 1.71
CA ASP A 345 26.78 2.21 2.74
C ASP A 345 26.00 1.96 4.05
N LEU A 346 25.08 2.86 4.40
CA LEU A 346 24.21 2.73 5.58
C LEU A 346 22.96 1.89 5.33
N GLY A 347 22.70 1.49 4.09
CA GLY A 347 21.49 0.75 3.71
C GLY A 347 20.20 1.58 3.85
N ILE A 348 20.28 2.89 3.63
CA ILE A 348 19.16 3.83 3.64
C ILE A 348 18.72 4.09 2.20
N GLY A 349 17.54 3.59 1.83
CA GLY A 349 16.89 3.93 0.57
C GLY A 349 16.42 5.38 0.54
N ARG A 350 16.13 5.91 -0.64
CA ARG A 350 15.70 7.31 -0.79
C ARG A 350 14.47 7.44 -1.68
N MET A 351 13.55 8.32 -1.32
CA MET A 351 12.47 8.78 -2.20
C MET A 351 12.95 9.95 -3.07
N ARG A 352 12.50 10.03 -4.33
CA ARG A 352 12.69 11.21 -5.19
C ARG A 352 11.38 11.66 -5.80
N GLU A 353 11.21 12.96 -5.99
CA GLU A 353 10.01 13.56 -6.61
C GLU A 353 10.12 13.63 -8.14
N TRP A 354 11.30 13.32 -8.66
CA TRP A 354 11.58 13.33 -10.09
C TRP A 354 12.59 12.26 -10.48
N ILE A 355 12.61 11.97 -11.78
CA ILE A 355 13.37 10.88 -12.37
C ILE A 355 14.84 11.28 -12.52
N GLU A 356 15.71 10.38 -12.08
CA GLU A 356 17.16 10.55 -12.09
C GLU A 356 17.79 9.29 -12.71
N PRO A 357 18.29 9.36 -13.94
CA PRO A 357 18.86 8.21 -14.62
C PRO A 357 20.06 7.56 -13.89
N GLU A 358 20.80 8.36 -13.12
CA GLU A 358 22.06 7.97 -12.49
C GLU A 358 21.87 7.21 -11.18
N HIS A 359 20.71 7.37 -10.53
CA HIS A 359 20.43 6.82 -9.20
C HIS A 359 19.12 6.03 -9.19
N ARG A 360 19.06 5.00 -8.34
CA ARG A 360 17.87 4.16 -8.18
C ARG A 360 17.22 4.42 -6.82
N PRO A 361 16.20 5.28 -6.75
CA PRO A 361 15.49 5.49 -5.50
C PRO A 361 14.68 4.25 -5.10
N ALA A 362 14.22 4.22 -3.85
CA ALA A 362 13.31 3.20 -3.34
C ALA A 362 11.95 3.28 -4.05
N PHE A 363 11.45 4.50 -4.24
CA PHE A 363 10.27 4.83 -5.05
C PHE A 363 10.32 6.29 -5.53
N TYR A 364 9.54 6.60 -6.57
CA TYR A 364 9.26 7.97 -6.97
C TYR A 364 7.96 8.48 -6.33
N PHE A 365 8.00 9.70 -5.82
CA PHE A 365 6.85 10.40 -5.26
C PHE A 365 6.08 11.13 -6.36
N LEU A 366 4.82 10.77 -6.58
CA LEU A 366 4.02 11.37 -7.63
C LEU A 366 3.64 12.81 -7.27
N THR A 367 2.95 13.00 -6.17
CA THR A 367 2.57 14.30 -5.64
C THR A 367 2.19 14.12 -4.19
N ASP A 368 2.24 15.23 -3.47
CA ASP A 368 1.56 15.35 -2.19
C ASP A 368 0.08 15.68 -2.39
N GLU A 369 -0.76 15.08 -1.56
CA GLU A 369 -2.15 15.46 -1.24
C GLU A 369 -3.01 15.92 -2.44
N PRO A 370 -3.29 15.05 -3.42
CA PRO A 370 -4.12 15.40 -4.57
C PRO A 370 -5.57 15.78 -4.18
N ASP A 371 -6.05 15.24 -3.07
CA ASP A 371 -7.33 15.52 -2.42
C ASP A 371 -7.40 16.89 -1.77
N ALA A 372 -6.34 17.36 -1.10
CA ALA A 372 -6.23 18.76 -0.70
C ALA A 372 -6.23 19.71 -1.91
N ALA A 373 -5.56 19.31 -2.99
CA ALA A 373 -5.57 20.07 -4.24
C ALA A 373 -6.96 20.06 -4.92
N ASP A 374 -7.69 18.95 -4.87
CA ASP A 374 -9.10 18.90 -5.29
C ASP A 374 -9.95 19.86 -4.47
N PHE A 375 -9.77 19.89 -3.15
CA PHE A 375 -10.50 20.78 -2.25
C PHE A 375 -10.32 22.25 -2.66
N ALA A 376 -9.09 22.62 -3.01
CA ALA A 376 -8.74 23.97 -3.46
C ALA A 376 -9.24 24.31 -4.87
N SER A 377 -9.65 23.32 -5.67
CA SER A 377 -10.17 23.55 -7.01
C SER A 377 -11.47 24.35 -6.98
N GLN A 378 -11.52 25.48 -7.69
CA GLN A 378 -12.73 26.30 -7.80
C GLN A 378 -13.55 26.02 -9.08
N MET A 379 -13.08 25.08 -9.91
CA MET A 379 -13.67 24.80 -11.23
C MET A 379 -14.82 23.79 -11.19
N LEU A 380 -15.03 23.16 -10.03
CA LEU A 380 -16.07 22.15 -9.80
C LEU A 380 -16.84 22.47 -8.51
N ASP A 381 -18.11 22.06 -8.48
CA ASP A 381 -18.91 22.08 -7.26
C ASP A 381 -18.24 21.22 -6.18
N PRO A 382 -18.29 21.62 -4.89
CA PRO A 382 -17.58 20.92 -3.81
C PRO A 382 -17.80 19.40 -3.78
N ALA A 383 -19.01 18.93 -4.05
CA ALA A 383 -19.36 17.51 -4.06
C ALA A 383 -18.73 16.71 -5.24
N GLU A 384 -18.22 17.39 -6.26
CA GLU A 384 -17.66 16.79 -7.47
C GLU A 384 -16.13 16.96 -7.58
N ARG A 385 -15.52 17.72 -6.67
CA ARG A 385 -14.07 18.01 -6.66
C ARG A 385 -13.22 16.77 -6.43
N LEU A 386 -13.58 15.94 -5.46
CA LEU A 386 -12.76 14.78 -5.09
C LEU A 386 -12.53 13.86 -6.29
N GLY A 387 -11.28 13.55 -6.60
CA GLY A 387 -10.85 12.71 -7.70
C GLY A 387 -10.57 13.47 -9.00
N SER A 388 -10.74 14.80 -9.04
CA SER A 388 -10.56 15.57 -10.27
C SER A 388 -9.13 15.51 -10.82
N LEU A 389 -8.13 15.31 -9.96
CA LEU A 389 -6.74 15.09 -10.36
C LEU A 389 -6.41 13.64 -10.74
N GLY A 390 -7.35 12.71 -10.65
CA GLY A 390 -7.14 11.28 -10.92
C GLY A 390 -6.62 11.01 -12.34
N GLN A 391 -7.24 11.59 -13.37
CA GLN A 391 -6.79 11.36 -14.76
C GLN A 391 -5.42 12.00 -15.05
N TRP A 392 -5.10 13.14 -14.41
CA TRP A 392 -3.76 13.73 -14.47
C TRP A 392 -2.72 12.81 -13.81
N LEU A 393 -3.04 12.18 -12.68
CA LEU A 393 -2.16 11.22 -12.02
C LEU A 393 -1.89 9.99 -12.91
N VAL A 394 -2.89 9.50 -13.64
CA VAL A 394 -2.68 8.42 -14.64
C VAL A 394 -1.63 8.84 -15.67
N ASP A 395 -1.75 10.05 -16.22
CA ASP A 395 -0.79 10.57 -17.18
C ASP A 395 0.59 10.81 -16.58
N ARG A 396 0.65 11.19 -15.29
CA ARG A 396 1.90 11.33 -14.55
C ARG A 396 2.57 9.98 -14.31
N CYS A 397 1.84 8.94 -13.92
CA CYS A 397 2.35 7.58 -13.82
C CYS A 397 2.96 7.14 -15.17
N ARG A 398 2.22 7.34 -16.27
CA ARG A 398 2.71 7.03 -17.63
C ARG A 398 3.97 7.81 -18.00
N LEU A 399 4.06 9.09 -17.62
CA LEU A 399 5.26 9.90 -17.82
C LEU A 399 6.47 9.29 -17.11
N PHE A 400 6.30 8.86 -15.86
CA PHE A 400 7.37 8.23 -15.09
C PHE A 400 7.79 6.90 -15.70
N ARG A 401 6.84 6.02 -16.05
CA ARG A 401 7.13 4.73 -16.69
C ARG A 401 7.86 4.84 -18.03
N ARG A 402 7.58 5.88 -18.82
CA ARG A 402 8.29 6.10 -20.11
C ARG A 402 9.75 6.51 -19.92
N LYS A 403 10.04 7.24 -18.85
CA LYS A 403 11.34 7.86 -18.62
C LYS A 403 12.24 7.00 -17.74
N ASP A 404 11.66 6.29 -16.76
CA ASP A 404 12.41 5.43 -15.86
C ASP A 404 12.57 4.01 -16.41
N LYS A 405 13.80 3.67 -16.77
CA LYS A 405 14.17 2.33 -17.23
C LYS A 405 14.42 1.33 -16.09
N ALA A 406 14.56 1.80 -14.86
CA ALA A 406 14.83 0.95 -13.70
C ALA A 406 13.57 0.29 -13.14
N ALA A 407 12.39 0.70 -13.64
CA ALA A 407 11.09 0.29 -13.12
C ALA A 407 11.06 0.52 -11.60
N THR A 408 11.14 1.78 -11.21
CA THR A 408 11.04 2.19 -9.82
C THR A 408 9.55 2.28 -9.48
N PRO A 409 9.11 1.76 -8.32
CA PRO A 409 7.72 1.85 -7.93
C PRO A 409 7.32 3.32 -7.68
N LEU A 410 6.05 3.62 -7.93
CA LEU A 410 5.45 4.94 -7.78
C LEU A 410 4.65 4.98 -6.48
N LEU A 411 4.85 6.03 -5.67
CA LEU A 411 4.14 6.26 -4.42
C LEU A 411 3.26 7.51 -4.55
N LEU A 412 2.02 7.42 -4.05
CA LEU A 412 1.07 8.53 -3.98
C LEU A 412 0.62 8.73 -2.54
N ASN A 413 0.92 9.90 -1.94
CA ASN A 413 0.35 10.29 -0.65
C ASN A 413 -1.04 10.90 -0.85
N VAL A 414 -1.96 10.55 0.04
CA VAL A 414 -3.36 10.98 0.08
C VAL A 414 -3.65 11.39 1.50
N ASP A 415 -4.17 12.60 1.69
CA ASP A 415 -4.22 13.24 2.99
C ASP A 415 -5.46 12.84 3.82
N ASN A 416 -5.82 13.69 4.78
CA ASN A 416 -7.07 13.64 5.52
C ASN A 416 -8.06 14.70 5.00
N THR A 417 -8.26 14.82 3.68
CA THR A 417 -9.27 15.70 3.09
C THR A 417 -10.28 14.87 2.29
N PHE A 418 -11.58 15.06 2.57
CA PHE A 418 -12.70 14.24 2.03
C PHE A 418 -12.75 12.81 2.59
N LYS A 419 -12.30 12.57 3.83
CA LYS A 419 -12.31 11.22 4.40
C LYS A 419 -13.73 10.69 4.67
N PRO A 420 -13.95 9.38 4.49
CA PRO A 420 -12.99 8.38 4.02
C PRO A 420 -12.98 8.18 2.49
N GLU A 421 -13.75 8.98 1.72
CA GLU A 421 -13.95 8.75 0.28
C GLU A 421 -12.66 8.94 -0.53
N ASN A 422 -11.76 9.83 -0.10
CA ASN A 422 -10.48 10.11 -0.74
C ASN A 422 -9.57 8.88 -0.87
N TRP A 423 -9.46 8.09 0.18
CA TRP A 423 -8.66 6.87 0.18
C TRP A 423 -9.20 5.87 -0.85
N TYR A 424 -10.52 5.69 -0.95
CA TYR A 424 -11.11 4.87 -2.02
C TYR A 424 -10.91 5.48 -3.40
N MET A 425 -10.85 6.82 -3.52
CA MET A 425 -10.72 7.51 -4.80
C MET A 425 -9.36 7.29 -5.45
N TYR A 426 -8.29 7.27 -4.64
CA TYR A 426 -6.91 7.37 -5.13
C TYR A 426 -6.08 6.07 -5.01
N ALA A 427 -6.53 5.10 -4.22
CA ALA A 427 -5.77 3.91 -3.84
C ALA A 427 -5.17 3.08 -5.00
N GLN A 428 -5.82 3.07 -6.15
CA GLN A 428 -5.45 2.24 -7.30
C GLN A 428 -4.59 2.98 -8.35
N LEU A 429 -4.13 4.21 -8.10
CA LEU A 429 -3.41 5.00 -9.13
C LEU A 429 -1.90 4.76 -9.17
N ALA A 430 -1.30 4.34 -8.05
CA ALA A 430 0.15 4.16 -7.89
C ALA A 430 0.49 2.71 -7.50
N ASP A 431 1.78 2.34 -7.54
CA ASP A 431 2.21 0.99 -7.09
C ASP A 431 2.17 0.85 -5.56
N ILE A 432 2.29 1.97 -4.85
CA ILE A 432 2.28 2.04 -3.40
C ILE A 432 1.30 3.13 -3.00
N ALA A 433 0.15 2.72 -2.45
CA ALA A 433 -0.82 3.61 -1.87
C ALA A 433 -0.28 4.14 -0.53
N CYS A 434 -0.15 5.46 -0.39
CA CYS A 434 0.35 6.11 0.83
C CYS A 434 -0.71 7.05 1.43
N ALA A 435 -0.88 7.00 2.74
CA ALA A 435 -1.78 7.87 3.50
C ALA A 435 -1.12 8.29 4.81
N ASP A 436 -1.54 9.42 5.35
CA ASP A 436 -0.95 10.06 6.51
C ASP A 436 -1.96 10.22 7.66
N PRO A 437 -2.33 9.12 8.36
CA PRO A 437 -3.34 9.17 9.42
C PRO A 437 -2.83 9.91 10.67
N TYR A 438 -2.79 11.25 10.61
CA TYR A 438 -2.25 12.15 11.61
C TYR A 438 -3.17 12.22 12.84
N TYR A 439 -3.01 11.22 13.70
CA TYR A 439 -3.82 11.05 14.89
C TYR A 439 -3.76 12.29 15.81
N GLN A 440 -2.59 12.88 16.04
CA GLN A 440 -2.48 14.04 16.92
C GLN A 440 -3.21 15.27 16.39
N GLU A 441 -3.14 15.52 15.08
CA GLU A 441 -3.94 16.57 14.43
C GLU A 441 -5.44 16.29 14.58
N ALA A 442 -5.86 15.04 14.43
CA ALA A 442 -7.25 14.67 14.60
C ALA A 442 -7.73 14.86 16.05
N VAL A 443 -6.92 14.51 17.05
CA VAL A 443 -7.25 14.77 18.47
C VAL A 443 -7.34 16.27 18.73
N GLN A 444 -6.38 17.06 18.24
CA GLN A 444 -6.39 18.53 18.38
C GLN A 444 -7.65 19.14 17.74
N THR A 445 -7.97 18.73 16.52
CA THR A 445 -9.14 19.19 15.76
C THR A 445 -10.43 18.88 16.50
N VAL A 446 -10.60 17.66 16.99
CA VAL A 446 -11.79 17.25 17.75
C VAL A 446 -11.86 17.98 19.08
N TRP A 447 -10.74 18.17 19.78
CA TRP A 447 -10.72 18.93 21.02
C TRP A 447 -11.19 20.38 20.83
N ALA A 448 -10.73 21.04 19.76
CA ALA A 448 -11.08 22.43 19.46
C ALA A 448 -12.48 22.60 18.85
N GLY A 449 -12.89 21.68 17.97
CA GLY A 449 -14.09 21.82 17.14
C GLY A 449 -15.30 21.01 17.61
N ASP A 450 -15.10 19.86 18.24
CA ASP A 450 -16.14 18.88 18.61
C ASP A 450 -15.76 18.01 19.83
N PRO A 451 -15.60 18.62 21.02
CA PRO A 451 -15.15 17.89 22.19
C PRO A 451 -16.08 16.74 22.59
N THR A 452 -17.33 16.72 22.10
CA THR A 452 -18.28 15.62 22.33
C THR A 452 -17.86 14.31 21.66
N ASN A 453 -17.04 14.39 20.60
CA ASN A 453 -16.54 13.22 19.88
C ASN A 453 -15.16 12.75 20.34
N LEU A 454 -14.59 13.38 21.37
CA LEU A 454 -13.25 13.03 21.89
C LEU A 454 -13.13 11.55 22.25
N GLY A 455 -14.21 10.92 22.72
CA GLY A 455 -14.23 9.49 23.04
C GLY A 455 -13.74 8.58 21.91
N ALA A 456 -13.97 8.95 20.65
CA ALA A 456 -13.49 8.19 19.48
C ALA A 456 -11.97 8.34 19.25
N TYR A 457 -11.36 9.38 19.82
CA TYR A 457 -9.95 9.76 19.65
C TYR A 457 -9.15 9.68 20.94
N LEU A 458 -9.67 9.04 22.00
CA LEU A 458 -8.86 8.75 23.19
C LEU A 458 -7.75 7.74 22.91
N LYS A 459 -7.78 7.11 21.74
CA LYS A 459 -6.85 6.06 21.33
C LYS A 459 -6.45 6.32 19.89
N PRO A 460 -5.25 5.91 19.47
CA PRO A 460 -4.79 6.05 18.08
C PRO A 460 -5.52 5.09 17.11
N THR A 461 -6.72 4.61 17.44
CA THR A 461 -7.57 3.75 16.60
C THR A 461 -7.81 4.36 15.22
N TYR A 462 -7.73 5.69 15.09
CA TYR A 462 -7.70 6.40 13.82
C TYR A 462 -6.72 5.79 12.82
N VAL A 463 -5.47 5.49 13.23
CA VAL A 463 -4.44 4.91 12.35
C VAL A 463 -4.86 3.53 11.83
N TYR A 464 -5.41 2.68 12.70
CA TYR A 464 -5.92 1.37 12.29
C TYR A 464 -7.10 1.50 11.32
N ALA A 465 -8.00 2.44 11.57
CA ALA A 465 -9.19 2.67 10.75
C ALA A 465 -8.83 3.15 9.34
N VAL A 466 -7.97 4.16 9.22
CA VAL A 466 -7.47 4.66 7.92
C VAL A 466 -6.76 3.55 7.17
N GLY A 467 -5.82 2.85 7.82
CA GLY A 467 -5.08 1.76 7.19
C GLY A 467 -5.99 0.63 6.71
N THR A 468 -7.02 0.27 7.46
CA THR A 468 -7.95 -0.81 7.11
C THR A 468 -8.78 -0.43 5.87
N ILE A 469 -9.32 0.79 5.85
CA ILE A 469 -10.03 1.32 4.68
C ILE A 469 -9.12 1.34 3.47
N TYR A 470 -7.93 1.90 3.62
CA TYR A 470 -7.08 2.13 2.47
C TYR A 470 -6.51 0.83 1.90
N GLN A 471 -6.17 -0.15 2.75
CA GLN A 471 -5.81 -1.50 2.29
C GLN A 471 -6.97 -2.19 1.54
N SER A 472 -8.23 -2.00 1.98
CA SER A 472 -9.39 -2.54 1.27
C SER A 472 -9.53 -1.95 -0.15
N ALA A 473 -9.20 -0.67 -0.30
CA ALA A 473 -9.25 0.05 -1.57
C ALA A 473 -8.04 -0.25 -2.47
N ALA A 474 -6.84 -0.37 -1.89
CA ALA A 474 -5.57 -0.56 -2.59
C ALA A 474 -5.31 -2.01 -2.98
N ALA A 475 -6.00 -2.99 -2.37
CA ALA A 475 -5.77 -4.40 -2.65
C ALA A 475 -5.73 -4.73 -4.16
N PRO A 476 -4.74 -5.50 -4.63
CA PRO A 476 -3.73 -6.23 -3.84
C PRO A 476 -2.44 -5.45 -3.53
N ASP A 477 -2.36 -4.17 -3.90
CA ASP A 477 -1.13 -3.38 -3.81
C ASP A 477 -0.66 -3.15 -2.35
N PRO A 478 0.66 -3.00 -2.13
CA PRO A 478 1.20 -2.68 -0.82
C PRO A 478 0.85 -1.25 -0.38
N MET A 479 0.56 -1.10 0.91
CA MET A 479 0.29 0.19 1.53
C MET A 479 1.48 0.73 2.35
N HIS A 480 1.66 2.05 2.31
CA HIS A 480 2.55 2.84 3.16
C HIS A 480 1.72 3.75 4.07
N LEU A 481 2.07 3.86 5.36
CA LEU A 481 1.43 4.83 6.27
C LEU A 481 2.45 5.81 6.87
N ILE A 482 2.14 7.10 6.79
CA ILE A 482 2.93 8.20 7.37
C ILE A 482 2.37 8.54 8.76
N LEU A 483 3.22 8.49 9.78
CA LEU A 483 2.83 8.71 11.17
C LEU A 483 3.33 10.06 11.66
N HIS A 484 2.43 10.89 12.18
CA HIS A 484 2.73 12.25 12.64
C HIS A 484 3.62 12.29 13.89
N THR A 485 4.73 13.02 13.89
CA THR A 485 5.70 13.11 15.00
C THR A 485 5.97 14.53 15.49
N CYS A 486 5.21 15.54 15.05
CA CYS A 486 5.47 16.93 15.40
C CYS A 486 4.74 17.37 16.68
N ARG A 487 5.35 18.28 17.44
CA ARG A 487 4.63 19.20 18.33
C ARG A 487 4.22 20.44 17.53
N PHE A 488 3.05 21.00 17.84
CA PHE A 488 2.57 22.23 17.20
C PHE A 488 2.58 23.42 18.17
N ASP A 489 3.33 24.44 17.81
CA ASP A 489 3.37 25.71 18.52
C ASP A 489 2.50 26.74 17.79
N PHE A 490 1.20 26.43 17.66
CA PHE A 490 0.24 27.41 17.16
C PHE A 490 0.05 28.55 18.19
N GLY A 491 -0.11 29.79 17.70
CA GLY A 491 -0.34 30.96 18.55
C GLY A 491 -1.56 30.81 19.46
N PRO A 492 -1.76 31.69 20.47
CA PRO A 492 -2.78 31.52 21.50
C PRO A 492 -4.23 31.43 20.98
N GLU A 493 -4.48 31.80 19.72
CA GLU A 493 -5.78 31.74 19.05
C GLU A 493 -6.06 30.36 18.41
N GLU A 494 -5.04 29.53 18.17
CA GLU A 494 -5.11 28.28 17.38
C GLU A 494 -4.87 27.00 18.23
N PHE A 495 -4.84 27.13 19.55
CA PHE A 495 -4.75 26.04 20.54
C PHE A 495 -3.46 25.18 20.39
N PRO A 496 -2.33 25.55 21.03
CA PRO A 496 -1.09 24.78 20.97
C PRO A 496 -1.32 23.34 21.43
N TYR A 497 -0.66 22.38 20.77
CA TYR A 497 -0.83 20.96 21.03
C TYR A 497 0.51 20.27 21.25
N ARG A 498 0.54 19.37 22.25
CA ARG A 498 1.74 18.64 22.63
C ARG A 498 2.26 17.75 21.49
N GLY A 499 3.54 17.42 21.56
CA GLY A 499 4.11 16.37 20.72
C GLY A 499 3.48 14.99 21.02
N PRO A 500 3.59 14.03 20.09
CA PRO A 500 3.24 12.64 20.34
C PRO A 500 4.07 12.06 21.47
N THR A 501 3.42 11.25 22.30
CA THR A 501 4.11 10.48 23.32
C THR A 501 4.75 9.23 22.71
N PRO A 502 5.86 8.72 23.29
CA PRO A 502 6.42 7.41 22.93
C PRO A 502 5.38 6.28 22.89
N GLN A 503 4.43 6.31 23.83
CA GLN A 503 3.37 5.31 23.95
C GLN A 503 2.38 5.35 22.78
N GLU A 504 1.91 6.53 22.39
CA GLU A 504 1.03 6.67 21.21
C GLU A 504 1.73 6.15 19.96
N LYS A 505 2.98 6.56 19.75
CA LYS A 505 3.73 6.18 18.56
C LYS A 505 3.92 4.67 18.44
N ARG A 506 4.19 4.01 19.56
CA ARG A 506 4.29 2.55 19.63
C ARG A 506 2.98 1.86 19.24
N VAL A 507 1.84 2.36 19.71
CA VAL A 507 0.53 1.80 19.35
C VAL A 507 0.20 2.07 17.88
N GLU A 508 0.45 3.28 17.38
CA GLU A 508 0.24 3.63 15.98
C GLU A 508 0.98 2.70 15.02
N VAL A 509 2.26 2.38 15.31
CA VAL A 509 3.04 1.43 14.50
C VAL A 509 2.39 0.04 14.47
N TYR A 510 1.94 -0.46 15.62
CA TYR A 510 1.25 -1.75 15.70
C TYR A 510 -0.07 -1.75 14.92
N TYR A 511 -0.82 -0.66 15.00
CA TYR A 511 -2.05 -0.45 14.24
C TYR A 511 -1.80 -0.39 12.73
N SER A 512 -0.74 0.29 12.28
CA SER A 512 -0.34 0.32 10.88
C SER A 512 -0.05 -1.07 10.33
N VAL A 513 0.79 -1.85 11.03
CA VAL A 513 1.14 -3.21 10.61
C VAL A 513 -0.08 -4.12 10.62
N ALA A 514 -0.94 -4.02 11.64
CA ALA A 514 -2.17 -4.79 11.72
C ALA A 514 -3.18 -4.48 10.61
N ALA A 515 -3.20 -3.24 10.12
CA ALA A 515 -4.01 -2.83 8.98
C ALA A 515 -3.46 -3.33 7.64
N GLY A 516 -2.21 -3.82 7.61
CA GLY A 516 -1.59 -4.42 6.42
C GLY A 516 -0.43 -3.61 5.84
N ALA A 517 -0.05 -2.49 6.46
CA ALA A 517 1.05 -1.65 5.98
C ALA A 517 2.34 -2.47 5.79
N LYS A 518 2.91 -2.39 4.59
CA LYS A 518 4.21 -2.98 4.25
C LYS A 518 5.36 -2.04 4.53
N GLN A 519 5.02 -0.77 4.74
CA GLN A 519 5.95 0.31 4.91
C GLN A 519 5.33 1.34 5.84
N ILE A 520 6.16 1.99 6.63
CA ILE A 520 5.76 3.13 7.45
C ILE A 520 6.84 4.21 7.37
N SER A 521 6.43 5.45 7.57
CA SER A 521 7.36 6.56 7.77
C SER A 521 6.86 7.49 8.87
N TYR A 522 7.72 8.39 9.29
CA TYR A 522 7.38 9.43 10.26
C TYR A 522 7.48 10.79 9.59
N TRP A 523 6.43 11.59 9.74
CA TRP A 523 6.44 13.00 9.42
C TRP A 523 6.39 13.73 10.76
N TRP A 524 7.47 14.31 11.28
CA TRP A 524 8.62 14.85 10.55
C TRP A 524 9.89 14.97 11.44
N TYR A 525 11.07 15.08 10.80
CA TYR A 525 12.37 15.28 11.47
C TYR A 525 12.69 16.74 11.82
N CYS A 526 12.68 17.68 10.86
CA CYS A 526 13.12 19.05 11.09
C CYS A 526 12.25 19.79 12.12
N PRO A 527 12.82 20.72 12.90
CA PRO A 527 12.06 21.90 13.31
C PRO A 527 11.84 22.81 12.08
N TYR A 528 10.59 23.15 11.76
CA TYR A 528 10.22 24.07 10.69
C TYR A 528 9.06 24.96 11.11
N ASP A 529 9.26 26.28 11.14
CA ASP A 529 8.26 27.28 11.57
C ASP A 529 7.62 26.90 12.92
N ARG A 530 6.33 26.53 12.93
CA ARG A 530 5.55 26.13 14.13
C ARG A 530 5.55 24.62 14.38
N TYR A 531 6.22 23.84 13.52
CA TYR A 531 6.28 22.39 13.57
C TYR A 531 7.61 21.95 14.18
N HIS A 532 7.55 21.30 15.34
CA HIS A 532 8.73 20.79 16.05
C HIS A 532 8.81 19.27 15.85
N GLY A 533 9.56 18.86 14.83
CA GLY A 533 9.82 17.44 14.52
C GLY A 533 10.79 16.77 15.50
N VAL A 534 11.05 15.48 15.27
CA VAL A 534 11.86 14.63 16.19
C VAL A 534 13.33 14.98 16.28
N GLY A 535 13.83 15.84 15.38
CA GLY A 535 15.17 16.42 15.47
C GLY A 535 15.29 17.56 16.49
N ALA A 536 14.20 18.00 17.13
CA ALA A 536 14.24 18.96 18.22
C ALA A 536 14.64 18.31 19.56
N GLU A 537 15.34 19.06 20.42
CA GLU A 537 15.87 18.55 21.70
C GLU A 537 14.77 18.00 22.63
N ASP A 538 13.60 18.66 22.69
CA ASP A 538 12.48 18.23 23.53
C ASP A 538 11.74 16.99 23.01
N MET A 539 12.09 16.54 21.80
CA MET A 539 11.52 15.36 21.15
C MET A 539 12.44 14.13 21.22
N GLU A 540 13.60 14.21 21.90
CA GLU A 540 14.56 13.11 22.07
C GLU A 540 13.94 11.81 22.62
N PRO A 541 13.01 11.82 23.61
CA PRO A 541 12.36 10.59 24.07
C PRO A 541 11.53 9.90 22.98
N LEU A 542 10.84 10.69 22.15
CA LEU A 542 10.08 10.17 21.02
C LEU A 542 11.03 9.61 19.94
N TRP A 543 12.12 10.33 19.66
CA TRP A 543 13.12 9.90 18.68
C TRP A 543 13.77 8.58 19.07
N THR A 544 14.18 8.45 20.34
CA THR A 544 14.70 7.22 20.92
C THR A 544 13.70 6.07 20.78
N GLN A 545 12.42 6.32 21.08
CA GLN A 545 11.37 5.32 20.94
C GLN A 545 11.16 4.86 19.49
N ILE A 546 11.25 5.78 18.52
CA ILE A 546 11.23 5.47 17.09
C ILE A 546 12.44 4.59 16.74
N GLY A 547 13.63 4.91 17.25
CA GLY A 547 14.81 4.06 17.06
C GLY A 547 14.63 2.62 17.57
N LEU A 548 14.04 2.45 18.75
CA LEU A 548 13.74 1.13 19.34
C LEU A 548 12.66 0.38 18.57
N LEU A 549 11.63 1.08 18.07
CA LEU A 549 10.60 0.52 17.20
C LEU A 549 11.18 0.08 15.85
N GLY A 550 12.13 0.84 15.30
CA GLY A 550 12.82 0.48 14.07
C GLY A 550 13.53 -0.87 14.18
N ALA A 551 14.20 -1.15 15.30
CA ALA A 551 14.84 -2.45 15.54
C ALA A 551 13.82 -3.60 15.63
N GLU A 552 12.73 -3.40 16.36
CA GLU A 552 11.66 -4.38 16.53
C GLU A 552 10.95 -4.69 15.20
N MET A 553 10.46 -3.66 14.51
CA MET A 553 9.70 -3.81 13.27
C MET A 553 10.56 -4.34 12.12
N ARG A 554 11.83 -3.94 12.06
CA ARG A 554 12.73 -4.45 11.01
C ARG A 554 13.25 -5.86 11.30
N THR A 555 13.31 -6.29 12.56
CA THR A 555 13.47 -7.72 12.90
C THR A 555 12.27 -8.52 12.39
N ALA A 556 11.05 -8.03 12.56
CA ALA A 556 9.84 -8.65 11.99
C ALA A 556 9.65 -8.39 10.49
N GLY A 557 10.52 -7.59 9.87
CA GLY A 557 10.37 -7.07 8.51
C GLY A 557 10.10 -8.12 7.44
N PRO A 558 10.82 -9.27 7.40
CA PRO A 558 10.54 -10.33 6.44
C PRO A 558 9.12 -10.91 6.54
N LEU A 559 8.56 -10.96 7.76
CA LEU A 559 7.20 -11.43 8.02
C LEU A 559 6.17 -10.38 7.58
N ILE A 560 6.41 -9.11 7.92
CA ILE A 560 5.51 -8.00 7.55
C ILE A 560 5.45 -7.84 6.02
N ALA A 561 6.61 -7.88 5.35
CA ALA A 561 6.75 -7.67 3.91
C ALA A 561 6.08 -8.75 3.05
N THR A 562 5.77 -9.92 3.61
CA THR A 562 5.13 -11.04 2.91
C THR A 562 3.80 -11.46 3.51
N GLY A 563 3.45 -10.98 4.70
CA GLY A 563 2.21 -11.33 5.38
C GLY A 563 0.96 -10.64 4.83
N SER A 564 -0.21 -10.93 5.37
CA SER A 564 -1.44 -10.19 5.08
C SER A 564 -2.42 -10.24 6.26
N PRO A 565 -3.16 -9.16 6.54
CA PRO A 565 -4.19 -9.18 7.57
C PRO A 565 -5.23 -10.28 7.34
N ALA A 566 -5.44 -11.09 8.36
CA ALA A 566 -6.41 -12.18 8.35
C ALA A 566 -7.12 -12.24 9.70
N ALA A 567 -8.40 -12.60 9.71
CA ALA A 567 -9.20 -12.70 10.93
C ALA A 567 -9.04 -14.08 11.59
N VAL A 568 -7.85 -14.39 12.12
CA VAL A 568 -7.65 -15.61 12.91
C VAL A 568 -8.39 -15.45 14.24
N PRO A 569 -9.21 -16.42 14.68
CA PRO A 569 -9.95 -16.29 15.93
C PRO A 569 -9.02 -16.12 17.15
N VAL A 570 -9.27 -15.08 17.93
CA VAL A 570 -8.54 -14.77 19.16
C VAL A 570 -9.51 -14.50 20.30
N LYS A 571 -9.30 -15.15 21.43
CA LYS A 571 -9.94 -14.83 22.71
C LYS A 571 -8.97 -14.00 23.54
N SER A 572 -9.36 -12.78 23.88
CA SER A 572 -8.58 -11.86 24.71
C SER A 572 -9.46 -11.16 25.74
N PRO A 573 -8.89 -10.63 26.83
CA PRO A 573 -9.60 -9.72 27.72
C PRO A 573 -10.12 -8.48 26.98
N ALA A 574 -11.23 -7.90 27.42
CA ALA A 574 -11.90 -6.78 26.73
C ALA A 574 -11.02 -5.54 26.48
N THR A 575 -9.98 -5.31 27.29
CA THR A 575 -9.04 -4.20 27.11
C THR A 575 -7.69 -4.67 26.55
N VAL A 576 -7.68 -5.77 25.81
CA VAL A 576 -6.52 -6.30 25.08
C VAL A 576 -6.94 -6.46 23.63
N TRP A 577 -6.45 -5.55 22.80
CA TRP A 577 -6.74 -5.54 21.38
C TRP A 577 -5.75 -6.47 20.67
N CYS A 578 -6.27 -7.33 19.80
CA CYS A 578 -5.48 -8.30 19.06
C CYS A 578 -5.82 -8.26 17.57
N ARG A 579 -4.79 -8.35 16.71
CA ARG A 579 -4.92 -8.57 15.27
C ARG A 579 -3.85 -9.53 14.78
N THR A 580 -4.08 -10.14 13.62
CA THR A 580 -3.20 -11.16 13.08
C THR A 580 -2.85 -10.92 11.63
N LEU A 581 -1.62 -11.26 11.26
CA LEU A 581 -1.20 -11.47 9.88
C LEU A 581 -0.98 -12.96 9.65
N LEU A 582 -1.46 -13.49 8.53
CA LEU A 582 -0.96 -14.74 7.98
C LEU A 582 0.32 -14.46 7.19
N VAL A 583 1.34 -15.28 7.35
CA VAL A 583 2.62 -15.16 6.64
C VAL A 583 2.91 -16.50 5.97
N GLY A 584 2.73 -16.52 4.64
CA GLY A 584 2.78 -17.75 3.86
C GLY A 584 1.74 -18.76 4.33
N THR A 585 2.14 -20.03 4.34
CA THR A 585 1.28 -21.15 4.79
C THR A 585 1.68 -21.69 6.16
N ASP A 586 2.69 -21.10 6.81
CA ASP A 586 3.38 -21.70 7.96
C ASP A 586 3.40 -20.84 9.23
N THR A 587 3.05 -19.55 9.13
CA THR A 587 3.28 -18.60 10.21
C THR A 587 2.09 -17.66 10.44
N VAL A 588 1.80 -17.38 11.71
CA VAL A 588 0.90 -16.30 12.15
C VAL A 588 1.71 -15.30 12.96
N LEU A 589 1.55 -14.01 12.63
CA LEU A 589 2.02 -12.91 13.45
C LEU A 589 0.85 -12.34 14.25
N LEU A 590 0.88 -12.46 15.57
CA LEU A 590 -0.09 -11.89 16.49
C LEU A 590 0.42 -10.55 17.03
N LEU A 591 -0.37 -9.50 16.81
CA LEU A 591 -0.12 -8.14 17.28
C LEU A 591 -1.06 -7.87 18.46
N VAL A 592 -0.50 -7.55 19.62
CA VAL A 592 -1.24 -7.30 20.85
C VAL A 592 -1.00 -5.88 21.36
N VAL A 593 -2.07 -5.19 21.69
CA VAL A 593 -2.05 -3.85 22.29
C VAL A 593 -2.84 -3.87 23.61
N ASN A 594 -2.26 -3.32 24.67
CA ASN A 594 -2.97 -3.00 25.90
C ASN A 594 -3.91 -1.83 25.65
N ASP A 595 -5.16 -2.15 25.35
CA ASP A 595 -6.17 -1.16 25.02
C ASP A 595 -6.76 -0.45 26.27
N ASN A 596 -6.15 -0.67 27.44
CA ASN A 596 -6.38 0.08 28.68
C ASN A 596 -5.51 1.35 28.71
N LEU A 597 -5.65 2.15 27.65
CA LEU A 597 -4.93 3.40 27.43
C LEU A 597 -5.92 4.51 27.08
N ALA A 598 -5.54 5.74 27.41
CA ALA A 598 -6.22 6.95 26.97
C ALA A 598 -5.18 8.05 26.73
N SER A 599 -5.38 8.80 25.65
CA SER A 599 -4.56 9.93 25.25
C SER A 599 -5.43 11.18 25.11
N ASP A 600 -4.90 12.32 25.54
CA ASP A 600 -5.54 13.63 25.43
C ASP A 600 -4.49 14.73 25.26
N ARG A 601 -4.88 16.00 25.37
CA ARG A 601 -3.96 17.13 25.27
C ARG A 601 -2.81 17.15 26.29
N LEU A 602 -2.89 16.42 27.40
CA LEU A 602 -1.88 16.39 28.46
C LEU A 602 -0.86 15.27 28.26
N GLY A 603 -1.25 14.18 27.62
CA GLY A 603 -0.35 13.06 27.36
C GLY A 603 -1.11 11.76 27.13
N THR A 604 -0.45 10.68 27.50
CA THR A 604 -0.99 9.32 27.40
C THR A 604 -0.88 8.65 28.75
N VAL A 605 -2.01 8.12 29.24
CA VAL A 605 -2.06 7.29 30.44
C VAL A 605 -2.30 5.86 30.01
N VAL A 606 -1.43 4.96 30.49
CA VAL A 606 -1.55 3.52 30.27
C VAL A 606 -1.68 2.87 31.63
N ARG A 607 -2.67 1.98 31.78
CA ARG A 607 -2.77 1.12 32.96
C ARG A 607 -2.32 -0.29 32.58
N PRO A 608 -1.12 -0.73 33.03
CA PRO A 608 -0.62 -2.07 32.75
C PRO A 608 -1.60 -3.16 33.21
N ARG A 609 -1.58 -4.29 32.50
CA ARG A 609 -2.38 -5.46 32.84
C ARG A 609 -1.49 -6.58 33.33
N GLU A 610 -1.76 -7.04 34.54
CA GLU A 610 -1.06 -8.19 35.13
C GLU A 610 -1.69 -9.51 34.70
N LYS A 611 -0.87 -10.57 34.58
CA LYS A 611 -1.31 -11.94 34.27
C LYS A 611 -2.19 -12.03 33.01
N THR A 612 -1.79 -11.32 31.97
CA THR A 612 -2.51 -11.25 30.71
C THR A 612 -2.28 -12.51 29.89
N ARG A 613 -3.35 -13.12 29.40
CA ARG A 613 -3.32 -14.28 28.50
C ARG A 613 -4.18 -14.04 27.29
N VAL A 614 -3.78 -14.61 26.17
CA VAL A 614 -4.53 -14.61 24.91
C VAL A 614 -4.56 -16.02 24.37
N ALA A 615 -5.71 -16.47 23.88
CA ALA A 615 -5.86 -17.77 23.25
C ALA A 615 -6.17 -17.59 21.77
N LEU A 616 -5.30 -18.10 20.91
CA LEU A 616 -5.46 -18.11 19.48
C LEU A 616 -6.04 -19.47 19.05
N SER A 617 -6.89 -19.49 18.03
CA SER A 617 -7.21 -20.72 17.29
C SER A 617 -6.54 -20.63 15.91
N PRO A 618 -5.28 -21.09 15.75
CA PRO A 618 -4.62 -21.08 14.45
C PRO A 618 -5.45 -21.83 13.40
N PRO A 619 -5.28 -21.48 12.11
CA PRO A 619 -5.90 -22.25 11.04
C PRO A 619 -5.51 -23.73 11.13
N SER A 620 -6.41 -24.63 10.73
CA SER A 620 -6.29 -26.08 10.93
C SER A 620 -5.05 -26.72 10.28
N TRP A 621 -4.51 -26.10 9.23
CA TRP A 621 -3.27 -26.53 8.58
C TRP A 621 -2.00 -26.12 9.35
N LEU A 622 -2.11 -25.21 10.33
CA LEU A 622 -1.01 -24.63 11.07
C LEU A 622 -0.99 -25.16 12.50
N THR A 623 -0.10 -26.11 12.76
CA THR A 623 0.22 -26.57 14.12
C THR A 623 1.60 -26.04 14.52
N PRO A 624 1.68 -24.95 15.30
CA PRO A 624 2.96 -24.32 15.56
C PRO A 624 3.90 -25.24 16.36
N SER A 625 5.14 -25.35 15.89
CA SER A 625 6.24 -26.03 16.60
C SER A 625 6.99 -25.06 17.52
N GLN A 626 6.93 -23.77 17.20
CA GLN A 626 7.49 -22.69 18.02
C GLN A 626 6.50 -21.53 18.19
N VAL A 627 6.54 -20.94 19.37
CA VAL A 627 5.91 -19.65 19.68
C VAL A 627 6.93 -18.79 20.41
N PHE A 628 7.16 -17.56 19.94
CA PHE A 628 8.14 -16.64 20.51
C PHE A 628 7.72 -15.18 20.32
N GLU A 629 8.30 -14.28 21.10
CA GLU A 629 8.08 -12.83 20.99
C GLU A 629 9.19 -12.17 20.18
N ILE A 630 8.84 -11.07 19.50
CA ILE A 630 9.80 -10.12 18.93
C ILE A 630 9.62 -8.79 19.64
N ASP A 631 10.72 -8.19 20.11
CA ASP A 631 10.73 -6.82 20.61
C ASP A 631 12.02 -6.08 20.20
N CYS A 632 12.27 -4.91 20.80
CA CYS A 632 13.45 -4.12 20.49
C CYS A 632 14.78 -4.79 20.86
N ASP A 633 14.77 -5.87 21.65
CA ASP A 633 15.96 -6.65 22.01
C ASP A 633 16.14 -7.92 21.16
N GLY A 634 15.33 -8.11 20.11
CA GLY A 634 15.35 -9.28 19.24
C GLY A 634 14.22 -10.26 19.55
N THR A 635 14.52 -11.55 19.53
CA THR A 635 13.55 -12.62 19.80
C THR A 635 13.63 -13.11 21.24
N LYS A 636 12.48 -13.41 21.86
CA LYS A 636 12.37 -13.83 23.26
C LYS A 636 11.49 -15.06 23.42
N ASP A 637 11.81 -15.87 24.41
CA ASP A 637 10.92 -16.96 24.82
C ASP A 637 9.62 -16.37 25.36
N THR A 638 8.51 -17.01 25.03
CA THR A 638 7.21 -16.73 25.65
C THR A 638 6.63 -18.03 26.19
N THR A 639 5.88 -17.95 27.28
CA THR A 639 5.25 -19.15 27.84
C THR A 639 3.95 -19.40 27.08
N TRP A 640 3.76 -20.62 26.59
CA TRP A 640 2.57 -20.98 25.85
C TRP A 640 2.19 -22.44 26.10
N THR A 641 0.92 -22.75 25.86
CA THR A 641 0.42 -24.13 25.91
C THR A 641 -0.53 -24.37 24.74
N LYS A 642 -0.59 -25.61 24.27
CA LYS A 642 -1.55 -26.06 23.26
C LYS A 642 -2.58 -26.96 23.93
N THR A 643 -3.85 -26.59 23.83
CA THR A 643 -4.98 -27.42 24.31
C THR A 643 -5.92 -27.66 23.15
N GLY A 644 -5.91 -28.89 22.60
CA GLY A 644 -6.62 -29.19 21.37
C GLY A 644 -6.08 -28.35 20.19
N GLU A 645 -6.95 -27.56 19.57
CA GLU A 645 -6.59 -26.65 18.48
C GLU A 645 -6.25 -25.22 18.95
N GLU A 646 -6.42 -24.91 20.23
CA GLU A 646 -6.13 -23.59 20.78
C GLU A 646 -4.69 -23.50 21.28
N VAL A 647 -4.05 -22.36 21.03
CA VAL A 647 -2.73 -21.98 21.55
C VAL A 647 -2.92 -20.82 22.51
N GLU A 648 -2.72 -21.07 23.80
CA GLU A 648 -2.72 -20.03 24.83
C GLU A 648 -1.30 -19.48 25.01
N VAL A 649 -1.15 -18.16 24.93
CA VAL A 649 0.11 -17.44 25.18
C VAL A 649 -0.02 -16.62 26.45
N ASP A 650 0.90 -16.81 27.39
CA ASP A 650 1.00 -16.03 28.62
C ASP A 650 1.90 -14.81 28.39
N LEU A 651 1.28 -13.64 28.33
CA LEU A 651 1.95 -12.36 28.12
C LEU A 651 2.45 -11.74 29.44
N GLY A 652 2.18 -12.40 30.57
CA GLY A 652 2.54 -11.92 31.91
C GLY A 652 2.01 -10.53 32.17
N ARG A 653 2.90 -9.59 32.49
CA ARG A 653 2.56 -8.17 32.56
C ARG A 653 2.59 -7.56 31.17
N LEU A 654 1.45 -7.06 30.71
CA LEU A 654 1.30 -6.33 29.46
C LEU A 654 1.24 -4.82 29.75
N ASP A 655 2.36 -4.13 29.52
CA ASP A 655 2.42 -2.67 29.65
C ASP A 655 1.73 -1.99 28.47
N LEU A 656 2.21 -2.21 27.24
CA LEU A 656 1.67 -1.51 26.06
C LEU A 656 1.48 -2.41 24.83
N THR A 657 2.54 -3.04 24.32
CA THR A 657 2.42 -3.91 23.12
C THR A 657 3.25 -5.18 23.24
N ARG A 658 2.83 -6.23 22.51
CA ARG A 658 3.57 -7.48 22.30
C ARG A 658 3.37 -7.96 20.87
N MET A 659 4.45 -8.39 20.23
CA MET A 659 4.42 -9.06 18.93
C MET A 659 4.83 -10.52 19.12
N VAL A 660 3.90 -11.43 18.86
CA VAL A 660 4.09 -12.87 19.05
C VAL A 660 4.05 -13.58 17.70
N VAL A 661 5.01 -14.46 17.45
CA VAL A 661 5.08 -15.30 16.26
C VAL A 661 4.68 -16.72 16.64
N LEU A 662 3.75 -17.32 15.89
CA LEU A 662 3.42 -18.73 15.94
C LEU A 662 3.82 -19.33 14.58
N THR A 663 4.71 -20.32 14.55
CA THR A 663 5.23 -20.84 13.28
C THR A 663 5.46 -22.35 13.33
N VAL A 664 5.36 -22.99 12.16
CA VAL A 664 5.84 -24.37 11.97
C VAL A 664 7.32 -24.44 11.56
N ASP A 665 7.92 -23.32 11.14
CA ASP A 665 9.33 -23.23 10.74
C ASP A 665 10.23 -23.08 11.97
N GLU A 666 10.81 -24.19 12.42
CA GLU A 666 11.71 -24.26 13.58
C GLU A 666 12.97 -23.40 13.44
N GLY A 667 13.36 -23.05 12.22
CA GLY A 667 14.53 -22.21 11.92
C GLY A 667 14.22 -20.72 11.87
N LEU A 668 12.94 -20.33 11.83
CA LEU A 668 12.55 -18.92 11.64
C LEU A 668 13.11 -18.03 12.74
N ARG A 669 12.92 -18.41 14.01
CA ARG A 669 13.40 -17.62 15.15
C ARG A 669 14.90 -17.35 15.08
N GLY A 670 15.69 -18.38 14.79
CA GLY A 670 17.15 -18.27 14.69
C GLY A 670 17.58 -17.30 13.59
N ARG A 671 16.92 -17.33 12.43
CA ARG A 671 17.20 -16.39 11.33
C ARG A 671 16.86 -14.95 11.70
N LEU A 672 15.71 -14.71 12.33
CA LEU A 672 15.31 -13.37 12.76
C LEU A 672 16.25 -12.82 13.85
N GLN A 673 16.66 -13.66 14.80
CA GLN A 673 17.62 -13.27 15.84
C GLN A 673 19.00 -12.94 15.23
N GLN A 674 19.48 -13.75 14.28
CA GLN A 674 20.74 -13.50 13.60
C GLN A 674 20.72 -12.16 12.85
N ASP A 675 19.62 -11.85 12.15
CA ASP A 675 19.44 -10.57 11.47
C ASP A 675 19.42 -9.40 12.47
N TYR A 676 18.76 -9.57 13.62
CA TYR A 676 18.75 -8.57 14.69
C TYR A 676 20.15 -8.31 15.27
N ASP A 677 20.89 -9.37 15.59
CA ASP A 677 22.22 -9.27 16.18
C ASP A 677 23.20 -8.59 15.21
N ALA A 678 23.10 -8.91 13.93
CA ALA A 678 23.94 -8.34 12.88
C ALA A 678 23.65 -6.86 12.60
N ARG A 679 22.40 -6.42 12.75
CA ARG A 679 21.96 -5.12 12.21
C ARG A 679 21.53 -4.10 13.26
N PHE A 680 20.95 -4.54 14.38
CA PHE A 680 20.20 -3.65 15.28
C PHE A 680 20.71 -3.65 16.72
N ALA A 681 21.24 -4.78 17.21
CA ALA A 681 21.62 -4.93 18.62
C ALA A 681 22.60 -3.85 19.12
N ALA A 682 23.55 -3.43 18.30
CA ALA A 682 24.49 -2.37 18.65
C ALA A 682 23.83 -0.99 18.80
N ASN A 683 22.88 -0.68 17.91
CA ASN A 683 22.12 0.56 17.94
C ASN A 683 21.19 0.61 19.17
N VAL A 684 20.47 -0.48 19.43
CA VAL A 684 19.57 -0.60 20.59
C VAL A 684 20.31 -0.38 21.90
N ARG A 685 21.50 -0.97 22.07
CA ARG A 685 22.35 -0.72 23.26
C ARG A 685 22.67 0.75 23.43
N LYS A 686 23.03 1.45 22.35
CA LYS A 686 23.33 2.90 22.40
C LYS A 686 22.09 3.71 22.77
N LEU A 687 20.97 3.49 22.09
CA LEU A 687 19.71 4.20 22.34
C LEU A 687 19.23 4.05 23.80
N LYS A 688 19.29 2.85 24.36
CA LYS A 688 18.90 2.62 25.76
C LYS A 688 19.79 3.35 26.77
N THR A 689 21.07 3.58 26.45
CA THR A 689 21.95 4.37 27.31
C THR A 689 21.67 5.87 27.26
N MET A 690 21.05 6.36 26.19
CA MET A 690 20.62 7.76 26.08
C MET A 690 19.43 8.04 26.99
N THR A 691 18.50 7.07 27.14
CA THR A 691 17.32 7.19 28.02
C THR A 691 17.64 7.20 29.52
N THR A 692 18.82 6.72 29.93
CA THR A 692 19.23 6.63 31.35
C THR A 692 19.97 7.86 31.87
N LYS A 693 20.24 8.84 31.01
CA LYS A 693 20.81 10.14 31.38
C LYS A 693 19.69 11.17 31.45
#